data_AF-A0A7X7J2G1-F1
#
_entry.id   AF-A0A7X7J2G1-F1
#
_cell.length_a   1.000
_cell.length_b   1.000
_cell.length_c   1.000
_cell.angle_alpha   90.00
_cell.angle_beta   90.00
_cell.angle_gamma   90.00
#
_symmetry.space_group_name_H-M   'P 1'
#
loop_
_entity.id
_entity.type
_entity.pdbx_description
1 polymer ?
#
loop_
_entity_poly.entity_id
_entity_poly.type
_entity_poly.pdbx_seq_one_letter_code
_entity_poly.pdbx_strand_id
1 'polypeptide(L)'
;MERAWGIGFSPEWSVPVARDRIIFWVALVILVPAASFGVLVLNWNPRLPVPVLIAHLCAGLCFVLVLPAYLAGECRPAFAPGVGDRGPVRVLELGAVTTGLSAVLVMLYVVVVEVLFRALAWQHEATPRLPIWATGFADLALVGGALILAWHRSGNREILTALLWLSAIAAVWAALQVPAFSVDAEGRVFTSRWLSVLALLVAVVAGVFVLGTGLAHRRRRKQAWPARLHVLAEPPADRPTFRYSMGILATVVLLVGCAQLVLPLTGPAAFIAGLASLSLAHRQWNENLADVGIALITLGVVSLVLACFPTLPIWWTAPAWAEVFNRVLLGLAVMAGLWFWFAAFWRQQLDEGQAWTTTGHLVSTARRVGFFVAAVAVLVSLHLAFWPVLPYGSIDAGQWRWSWGLAANGLLMLVLLLAVRRTMKSTIGWLLVLTAGSTLMFAIVRSPQGLLGQTWALYWPVVMAVVGAVLVVLGSLLARTQDWQALFEPVYLSGVAVMPLAAIGGVLLGDPQLILTWVPTLTFGCLVIVYLLAALLVGPKTFASVAVLCAAMCFWKLQGATGWTRISTPFYYAMLIFLSAGLWAWVAHERQPARVLRVIRWVGIALAAASIVAGLAASRWDRGFWEYMGDTLESPGLRGLKGDA
;
A
#
# COMPACT_ATOMS: atom_id res chain seq x y z
N MET A 1 27.35 -21.02 3.46
CA MET A 1 28.50 -20.72 2.58
C MET A 1 29.49 -21.88 2.51
N GLU A 2 29.98 -22.45 3.61
CA GLU A 2 30.95 -23.59 3.56
C GLU A 2 30.43 -24.86 2.83
N ARG A 3 29.15 -25.23 3.00
CA ARG A 3 28.54 -26.35 2.27
C ARG A 3 28.28 -26.09 0.79
N ALA A 4 28.14 -24.83 0.37
CA ALA A 4 27.88 -24.45 -1.02
C ALA A 4 29.12 -24.59 -1.93
N TRP A 5 30.32 -24.62 -1.32
CA TRP A 5 31.61 -24.64 -2.02
C TRP A 5 32.44 -25.90 -1.75
N GLY A 6 31.92 -26.87 -0.98
CA GLY A 6 32.63 -28.12 -0.71
C GLY A 6 33.98 -27.94 -0.02
N ILE A 7 34.11 -26.91 0.83
CA ILE A 7 35.34 -26.65 1.59
C ILE A 7 35.28 -27.46 2.88
N GLY A 8 35.49 -28.78 2.76
CA GLY A 8 35.85 -29.61 3.91
C GLY A 8 37.34 -29.39 4.19
N PHE A 9 37.67 -28.78 5.33
CA PHE A 9 39.03 -28.83 5.85
C PHE A 9 39.27 -30.26 6.35
N SER A 10 40.04 -31.07 5.61
CA SER A 10 40.57 -32.32 6.15
C SER A 10 41.67 -32.00 7.19
N PRO A 11 41.89 -32.83 8.21
CA PRO A 11 42.85 -32.54 9.29
C PRO A 11 44.33 -32.73 8.90
N GLU A 12 44.65 -33.09 7.66
CA GLU A 12 46.00 -33.53 7.23
C GLU A 12 46.93 -32.38 6.77
N TRP A 13 46.90 -31.22 7.43
CA TRP A 13 47.72 -30.05 7.06
C TRP A 13 49.01 -29.93 7.89
N SER A 14 49.77 -31.03 8.04
CA SER A 14 50.95 -31.11 8.91
C SER A 14 52.29 -31.05 8.16
N VAL A 15 52.50 -30.07 7.27
CA VAL A 15 53.83 -29.75 6.73
C VAL A 15 54.16 -28.26 6.96
N PRO A 16 55.17 -27.90 7.78
CA PRO A 16 55.40 -26.53 8.22
C PRO A 16 55.74 -25.55 7.08
N VAL A 17 56.44 -26.01 6.03
CA VAL A 17 56.89 -25.14 4.92
C VAL A 17 55.75 -24.73 3.96
N ALA A 18 54.70 -25.55 3.86
CA ALA A 18 53.50 -25.23 3.07
C ALA A 18 52.58 -24.25 3.83
N ARG A 19 52.57 -24.33 5.17
CA ARG A 19 51.75 -23.47 6.03
C ARG A 19 52.17 -22.01 5.95
N ASP A 20 53.47 -21.71 6.00
CA ASP A 20 53.97 -20.33 5.96
C ASP A 20 53.80 -19.67 4.58
N ARG A 21 53.97 -20.43 3.49
CA ARG A 21 53.69 -19.93 2.13
C ARG A 21 52.20 -19.67 1.92
N ILE A 22 51.34 -20.54 2.42
CA ILE A 22 49.88 -20.38 2.28
C ILE A 22 49.37 -19.26 3.19
N ILE A 23 49.89 -19.10 4.41
CA ILE A 23 49.60 -17.96 5.27
C ILE A 23 50.08 -16.65 4.63
N PHE A 24 51.27 -16.63 4.00
CA PHE A 24 51.77 -15.45 3.29
C PHE A 24 50.86 -15.07 2.11
N TRP A 25 50.43 -16.03 1.28
CA TRP A 25 49.52 -15.77 0.17
C TRP A 25 48.11 -15.40 0.63
N VAL A 26 47.57 -16.04 1.67
CA VAL A 26 46.28 -15.71 2.28
C VAL A 26 46.33 -14.32 2.91
N ALA A 27 47.42 -13.98 3.61
CA ALA A 27 47.64 -12.66 4.15
C ALA A 27 47.74 -11.62 3.02
N LEU A 28 48.53 -11.84 1.98
CA LEU A 28 48.66 -10.89 0.86
C LEU A 28 47.32 -10.67 0.14
N VAL A 29 46.56 -11.74 -0.10
CA VAL A 29 45.29 -11.70 -0.83
C VAL A 29 44.13 -11.12 0.00
N ILE A 30 44.17 -11.22 1.33
CA ILE A 30 43.13 -10.69 2.23
C ILE A 30 43.52 -9.30 2.77
N LEU A 31 44.77 -9.08 3.19
CA LEU A 31 45.23 -7.78 3.70
C LEU A 31 45.21 -6.72 2.61
N VAL A 32 45.57 -7.03 1.36
CA VAL A 32 45.66 -5.97 0.34
C VAL A 32 44.28 -5.38 0.01
N PRO A 33 43.21 -6.17 -0.23
CA PRO A 33 41.86 -5.64 -0.38
C PRO A 33 41.31 -5.02 0.91
N ALA A 34 41.56 -5.62 2.08
CA ALA A 34 41.07 -5.10 3.36
C ALA A 34 41.75 -3.77 3.76
N ALA A 35 43.05 -3.63 3.53
CA ALA A 35 43.80 -2.40 3.71
C ALA A 35 43.40 -1.36 2.66
N SER A 36 43.16 -1.75 1.40
CA SER A 36 42.66 -0.85 0.36
C SER A 36 41.25 -0.33 0.69
N PHE A 37 40.38 -1.17 1.25
CA PHE A 37 39.04 -0.79 1.70
C PHE A 37 39.08 0.08 2.96
N GLY A 38 39.95 -0.25 3.93
CA GLY A 38 40.18 0.55 5.13
C GLY A 38 40.72 1.95 4.82
N VAL A 39 41.63 2.07 3.85
CA VAL A 39 42.15 3.36 3.37
C VAL A 39 41.08 4.15 2.61
N LEU A 40 40.15 3.47 1.91
CA LEU A 40 38.99 4.08 1.22
C LEU A 40 38.01 4.76 2.19
N VAL A 41 37.76 4.11 3.33
CA VAL A 41 36.90 4.65 4.41
C VAL A 41 37.60 5.80 5.13
N LEU A 42 38.92 5.71 5.32
CA LEU A 42 39.70 6.71 6.06
C LEU A 42 40.07 7.96 5.24
N ASN A 43 40.20 7.87 3.91
CA ASN A 43 40.60 8.97 3.02
C ASN A 43 39.49 9.47 2.08
N TRP A 44 38.24 9.46 2.55
CA TRP A 44 37.07 9.88 1.76
C TRP A 44 37.19 11.35 1.30
N ASN A 45 37.72 11.56 0.10
CA ASN A 45 37.68 12.82 -0.62
C ASN A 45 36.82 12.62 -1.88
N PRO A 46 35.62 13.21 -1.94
CA PRO A 46 34.69 13.03 -3.06
C PRO A 46 35.21 13.55 -4.41
N ARG A 47 36.36 14.24 -4.44
CA ARG A 47 37.00 14.76 -5.66
C ARG A 47 37.99 13.79 -6.32
N LEU A 48 38.40 12.71 -5.65
CA LEU A 48 39.38 11.77 -6.22
C LEU A 48 38.67 10.54 -6.80
N PRO A 49 39.06 10.04 -8.01
CA PRO A 49 38.44 8.89 -8.68
C PRO A 49 38.85 7.54 -8.05
N VAL A 50 39.08 7.50 -6.73
CA VAL A 50 39.54 6.32 -5.98
C VAL A 50 38.59 5.12 -6.11
N PRO A 51 37.25 5.27 -6.05
CA PRO A 51 36.34 4.13 -6.20
C PRO A 51 36.43 3.46 -7.58
N VAL A 52 36.67 4.25 -8.64
CA VAL A 52 36.76 3.79 -10.04
C VAL A 52 37.98 2.89 -10.22
N LEU A 53 39.15 3.36 -9.77
CA LEU A 53 40.40 2.62 -9.90
C LEU A 53 40.34 1.29 -9.14
N ILE A 54 39.78 1.29 -7.93
CA ILE A 54 39.69 0.10 -7.08
C ILE A 54 38.76 -0.94 -7.70
N ALA A 55 37.60 -0.52 -8.23
CA ALA A 55 36.69 -1.42 -8.93
C ALA A 55 37.37 -2.06 -10.15
N HIS A 56 38.04 -1.27 -11.00
CA HIS A 56 38.78 -1.77 -12.18
C HIS A 56 39.87 -2.78 -11.81
N LEU A 57 40.72 -2.45 -10.83
CA LEU A 57 41.79 -3.35 -10.39
C LEU A 57 41.25 -4.64 -9.79
N CYS A 58 40.24 -4.55 -8.92
CA CYS A 58 39.65 -5.71 -8.28
C CYS A 58 38.92 -6.63 -9.27
N ALA A 59 38.17 -6.07 -10.23
CA ALA A 59 37.49 -6.83 -11.27
C ALA A 59 38.48 -7.49 -12.24
N GLY A 60 39.52 -6.75 -12.66
CA GLY A 60 40.61 -7.28 -13.48
C GLY A 60 41.34 -8.43 -12.79
N LEU A 61 41.75 -8.23 -11.54
CA LEU A 61 42.41 -9.28 -10.73
C LEU A 61 41.50 -10.50 -10.54
N CYS A 62 40.20 -10.31 -10.29
CA CYS A 62 39.24 -11.41 -10.20
C CYS A 62 39.29 -12.30 -11.46
N PHE A 63 39.20 -11.70 -12.65
CA PHE A 63 39.23 -12.45 -13.91
C PHE A 63 40.59 -13.12 -14.16
N VAL A 64 41.69 -12.39 -13.95
CA VAL A 64 43.06 -12.87 -14.14
C VAL A 64 43.40 -14.02 -13.17
N LEU A 65 42.81 -14.07 -11.98
CA LEU A 65 43.01 -15.17 -11.03
C LEU A 65 42.18 -16.42 -11.37
N VAL A 66 40.97 -16.25 -11.93
CA VAL A 66 40.12 -17.38 -12.35
C VAL A 66 40.61 -18.04 -13.64
N LEU A 67 41.12 -17.27 -14.60
CA LEU A 67 41.51 -17.79 -15.92
C LEU A 67 42.59 -18.89 -15.85
N PRO A 68 43.71 -18.74 -15.12
CA PRO A 68 44.71 -19.80 -14.92
C PRO A 68 44.15 -20.99 -14.16
N ALA A 69 43.30 -20.76 -13.16
CA ALA A 69 42.64 -21.84 -12.43
C ALA A 69 41.72 -22.66 -13.35
N TYR A 70 41.03 -22.01 -14.29
CA TYR A 70 40.21 -22.66 -15.30
C TYR A 70 41.05 -23.50 -16.28
N LEU A 71 42.09 -22.89 -16.88
CA LEU A 71 42.98 -23.56 -17.84
C LEU A 71 43.72 -24.76 -17.23
N ALA A 72 44.18 -24.63 -15.98
CA ALA A 72 44.81 -25.73 -15.24
C ALA A 72 43.84 -26.88 -14.91
N GLY A 73 42.53 -26.61 -14.88
CA GLY A 73 41.48 -27.60 -14.70
C GLY A 73 41.16 -28.38 -15.97
N GLU A 74 41.13 -27.72 -17.14
CA GLU A 74 40.85 -28.37 -18.44
C GLU A 74 42.03 -29.16 -18.99
N CYS A 75 43.28 -28.74 -18.72
CA CYS A 75 44.47 -29.41 -19.23
C CYS A 75 44.85 -30.71 -18.47
N ARG A 76 44.07 -31.12 -17.46
CA ARG A 76 44.38 -32.24 -16.57
C ARG A 76 43.99 -33.67 -17.00
N PRO A 77 43.32 -33.96 -18.14
CA PRO A 77 43.29 -35.34 -18.64
C PRO A 77 44.68 -35.92 -18.92
N ALA A 78 45.72 -35.08 -19.04
CA ALA A 78 47.07 -35.48 -19.43
C ALA A 78 48.07 -35.70 -18.27
N PHE A 79 47.71 -35.42 -17.01
CA PHE A 79 48.61 -35.59 -15.85
C PHE A 79 47.99 -36.49 -14.79
N ALA A 80 48.72 -37.55 -14.44
CA ALA A 80 48.26 -38.73 -13.71
C ALA A 80 47.50 -38.46 -12.38
N PRO A 81 46.52 -39.32 -12.03
CA PRO A 81 45.81 -39.24 -10.76
C PRO A 81 46.67 -39.83 -9.64
N GLY A 82 47.20 -39.01 -8.73
CA GLY A 82 47.91 -39.56 -7.57
C GLY A 82 48.61 -38.60 -6.60
N VAL A 83 48.99 -37.39 -7.00
CA VAL A 83 49.73 -36.50 -6.09
C VAL A 83 48.98 -35.20 -5.86
N GLY A 84 48.46 -35.07 -4.64
CA GLY A 84 47.70 -33.92 -4.18
C GLY A 84 48.56 -32.67 -4.11
N ASP A 85 48.17 -31.66 -4.87
CA ASP A 85 48.21 -30.30 -4.35
C ASP A 85 47.09 -29.46 -4.98
N ARG A 86 45.92 -29.46 -4.33
CA ARG A 86 44.85 -28.49 -4.64
C ARG A 86 45.13 -27.12 -4.00
N GLY A 87 46.23 -26.98 -3.23
CA GLY A 87 46.63 -25.76 -2.53
C GLY A 87 46.67 -24.52 -3.43
N PRO A 88 47.46 -24.49 -4.52
CA PRO A 88 47.61 -23.27 -5.33
C PRO A 88 46.33 -22.89 -6.07
N VAL A 89 45.55 -23.86 -6.57
CA VAL A 89 44.27 -23.59 -7.25
C VAL A 89 43.25 -23.01 -6.26
N ARG A 90 43.19 -23.52 -5.03
CA ARG A 90 42.31 -23.00 -3.97
C ARG A 90 42.70 -21.58 -3.54
N VAL A 91 43.98 -21.26 -3.48
CA VAL A 91 44.46 -19.91 -3.18
C VAL A 91 44.06 -18.92 -4.27
N LEU A 92 44.18 -19.32 -5.55
CA LEU A 92 43.72 -18.51 -6.69
C LEU A 92 42.19 -18.31 -6.67
N GLU A 93 41.42 -19.37 -6.37
CA GLU A 93 39.97 -19.31 -6.25
C GLU A 93 39.53 -18.38 -5.08
N LEU A 94 40.17 -18.48 -3.92
CA LEU A 94 39.91 -17.60 -2.79
C LEU A 94 40.24 -16.14 -3.15
N GLY A 95 41.37 -15.90 -3.80
CA GLY A 95 41.76 -14.58 -4.26
C GLY A 95 40.77 -13.97 -5.24
N ALA A 96 40.35 -14.74 -6.24
CA ALA A 96 39.32 -14.30 -7.17
C ALA A 96 38.00 -13.92 -6.48
N VAL A 97 37.55 -14.72 -5.50
CA VAL A 97 36.33 -14.41 -4.74
C VAL A 97 36.49 -13.12 -3.95
N THR A 98 37.62 -12.92 -3.26
CA THR A 98 37.86 -11.73 -2.44
C THR A 98 37.93 -10.45 -3.29
N THR A 99 38.64 -10.49 -4.43
CA THR A 99 38.74 -9.33 -5.32
C THR A 99 37.43 -9.07 -6.05
N GLY A 100 36.74 -10.12 -6.53
CA GLY A 100 35.42 -10.00 -7.15
C GLY A 100 34.37 -9.43 -6.19
N LEU A 101 34.33 -9.89 -4.94
CA LEU A 101 33.43 -9.36 -3.92
C LEU A 101 33.75 -7.90 -3.59
N SER A 102 35.03 -7.55 -3.50
CA SER A 102 35.48 -6.17 -3.25
C SER A 102 35.03 -5.23 -4.38
N ALA A 103 35.19 -5.64 -5.65
CA ALA A 103 34.71 -4.87 -6.79
C ALA A 103 33.19 -4.64 -6.72
N VAL A 104 32.42 -5.70 -6.47
CA VAL A 104 30.95 -5.62 -6.35
C VAL A 104 30.53 -4.76 -5.18
N LEU A 105 31.19 -4.84 -4.02
CA LEU A 105 30.88 -4.02 -2.84
C LEU A 105 31.13 -2.53 -3.09
N VAL A 106 32.25 -2.17 -3.72
CA VAL A 106 32.56 -0.78 -4.08
C VAL A 106 31.51 -0.23 -5.05
N MET A 107 31.15 -0.99 -6.09
CA MET A 107 30.11 -0.59 -7.03
C MET A 107 28.74 -0.49 -6.35
N LEU A 108 28.36 -1.46 -5.53
CA LEU A 108 27.08 -1.45 -4.81
C LEU A 108 26.98 -0.25 -3.88
N TYR A 109 28.07 0.09 -3.18
CA TYR A 109 28.13 1.28 -2.34
C TYR A 109 27.88 2.57 -3.15
N VAL A 110 28.54 2.73 -4.31
CA VAL A 110 28.28 3.87 -5.21
C VAL A 110 26.81 3.89 -5.67
N VAL A 111 26.26 2.75 -6.07
CA VAL A 111 24.84 2.61 -6.46
C VAL A 111 23.92 3.04 -5.33
N VAL A 112 24.11 2.52 -4.12
CA VAL A 112 23.22 2.80 -2.98
C VAL A 112 23.25 4.28 -2.65
N VAL A 113 24.44 4.88 -2.58
CA VAL A 113 24.60 6.30 -2.28
C VAL A 113 23.95 7.17 -3.37
N GLU A 114 24.18 6.89 -4.65
CA GLU A 114 23.54 7.66 -5.73
C GLU A 114 22.01 7.46 -5.77
N VAL A 115 21.51 6.24 -5.57
CA VAL A 115 20.06 5.98 -5.52
C VAL A 115 19.43 6.72 -4.35
N LEU A 116 20.06 6.72 -3.17
CA LEU A 116 19.61 7.48 -2.01
C LEU A 116 19.63 8.98 -2.31
N PHE A 117 20.69 9.50 -2.91
CA PHE A 117 20.74 10.91 -3.30
C PHE A 117 19.66 11.25 -4.32
N ARG A 118 19.43 10.43 -5.35
CA ARG A 118 18.35 10.67 -6.32
C ARG A 118 16.95 10.56 -5.72
N ALA A 119 16.77 9.69 -4.72
CA ALA A 119 15.50 9.54 -4.02
C ALA A 119 15.23 10.71 -3.05
N LEU A 120 16.25 11.21 -2.35
CA LEU A 120 16.16 12.31 -1.38
C LEU A 120 16.21 13.70 -2.05
N ALA A 121 16.92 13.84 -3.17
CA ALA A 121 17.03 15.08 -3.96
C ALA A 121 15.73 15.46 -4.68
N TRP A 122 14.62 14.73 -4.45
CA TRP A 122 13.27 15.21 -4.75
C TRP A 122 13.03 16.63 -4.19
N GLN A 123 13.77 17.03 -3.13
CA GLN A 123 13.60 18.33 -2.47
C GLN A 123 14.73 19.35 -2.69
N HIS A 124 15.92 18.98 -3.17
CA HIS A 124 17.08 19.90 -3.20
C HIS A 124 17.97 19.70 -4.43
N GLU A 125 18.11 20.73 -5.27
CA GLU A 125 18.85 20.71 -6.55
C GLU A 125 20.39 20.54 -6.42
N ALA A 126 20.95 20.66 -5.22
CA ALA A 126 22.39 20.83 -4.99
C ALA A 126 23.05 19.69 -4.19
N THR A 127 22.64 18.44 -4.37
CA THR A 127 23.35 17.31 -3.72
C THR A 127 24.60 16.91 -4.52
N PRO A 128 25.77 16.77 -3.87
CA PRO A 128 26.99 16.31 -4.53
C PRO A 128 26.77 14.90 -5.11
N ARG A 129 26.97 14.76 -6.42
CA ARG A 129 26.79 13.48 -7.13
C ARG A 129 28.08 12.68 -7.13
N LEU A 130 27.97 11.36 -6.96
CA LEU A 130 29.10 10.47 -7.19
C LEU A 130 29.25 10.25 -8.70
N PRO A 131 30.48 10.21 -9.23
CA PRO A 131 30.69 9.92 -10.65
C PRO A 131 30.29 8.48 -10.92
N ILE A 132 29.29 8.28 -11.79
CA ILE A 132 28.93 6.95 -12.29
C ILE A 132 29.62 6.76 -13.63
N TRP A 133 30.70 5.98 -13.63
CA TRP A 133 31.56 5.81 -14.80
C TRP A 133 31.00 4.77 -15.77
N ALA A 134 31.09 5.08 -17.07
CA ALA A 134 30.64 4.18 -18.14
C ALA A 134 31.48 2.89 -18.19
N THR A 135 32.76 2.95 -17.83
CA THR A 135 33.65 1.77 -17.82
C THR A 135 33.25 0.73 -16.76
N GLY A 136 32.30 1.01 -15.86
CA GLY A 136 31.83 0.07 -14.84
C GLY A 136 31.17 -1.18 -15.43
N PHE A 137 30.67 -1.11 -16.67
CA PHE A 137 30.21 -2.30 -17.38
C PHE A 137 31.34 -3.30 -17.68
N ALA A 138 32.57 -2.81 -17.90
CA ALA A 138 33.73 -3.69 -18.07
C ALA A 138 34.03 -4.45 -16.77
N ASP A 139 33.89 -3.79 -15.61
CA ASP A 139 34.10 -4.42 -14.30
C ASP A 139 33.10 -5.55 -14.05
N LEU A 140 31.83 -5.27 -14.31
CA LEU A 140 30.76 -6.26 -14.20
C LEU A 140 30.93 -7.39 -15.22
N ALA A 141 31.39 -7.09 -16.45
CA ALA A 141 31.68 -8.10 -17.45
C ALA A 141 32.85 -9.01 -17.07
N LEU A 142 33.92 -8.46 -16.47
CA LEU A 142 35.07 -9.23 -15.99
C LEU A 142 34.69 -10.16 -14.82
N VAL A 143 33.96 -9.64 -13.83
CA VAL A 143 33.44 -10.46 -12.72
C VAL A 143 32.43 -11.51 -13.24
N GLY A 144 31.59 -11.14 -14.20
CA GLY A 144 30.63 -12.04 -14.83
C GLY A 144 31.31 -13.15 -15.63
N GLY A 145 32.36 -12.81 -16.39
CA GLY A 145 33.19 -13.76 -17.11
C GLY A 145 33.87 -14.74 -16.16
N ALA A 146 34.41 -14.26 -15.04
CA ALA A 146 34.98 -15.09 -14.00
C ALA A 146 33.96 -16.09 -13.42
N LEU A 147 32.72 -15.63 -13.14
CA LEU A 147 31.64 -16.50 -12.68
C LEU A 147 31.20 -17.51 -13.76
N ILE A 148 31.16 -17.15 -15.04
CA ILE A 148 30.82 -18.07 -16.14
C ILE A 148 31.87 -19.19 -16.25
N LEU A 149 33.16 -18.84 -16.20
CA LEU A 149 34.25 -19.83 -16.20
C LEU A 149 34.17 -20.75 -14.98
N ALA A 150 33.90 -20.19 -13.79
CA ALA A 150 33.69 -20.97 -12.57
C ALA A 150 32.47 -21.89 -12.66
N TRP A 151 31.38 -21.43 -13.29
CA TRP A 151 30.17 -22.22 -13.52
C TRP A 151 30.41 -23.37 -14.48
N HIS A 152 31.10 -23.11 -15.60
CA HIS A 152 31.45 -24.12 -16.59
C HIS A 152 32.29 -25.24 -15.96
N ARG A 153 33.27 -24.89 -15.12
CA ARG A 153 34.12 -25.87 -14.44
C ARG A 153 33.43 -26.65 -13.33
N SER A 154 32.68 -25.97 -12.45
CA SER A 154 32.11 -26.59 -11.24
C SER A 154 30.75 -27.27 -11.47
N GLY A 155 30.01 -26.86 -12.50
CA GLY A 155 28.60 -27.22 -12.69
C GLY A 155 27.67 -26.70 -11.57
N ASN A 156 28.18 -25.90 -10.62
CA ASN A 156 27.41 -25.46 -9.47
C ASN A 156 26.33 -24.45 -9.90
N ARG A 157 25.08 -24.84 -9.73
CA ARG A 157 23.91 -24.05 -10.16
C ARG A 157 23.69 -22.81 -9.30
N GLU A 158 24.27 -22.71 -8.12
CA GLU A 158 24.19 -21.51 -7.29
C GLU A 158 24.86 -20.29 -7.94
N ILE A 159 25.89 -20.52 -8.77
CA ILE A 159 26.57 -19.47 -9.52
C ILE A 159 25.61 -18.74 -10.48
N LEU A 160 24.56 -19.42 -10.98
CA LEU A 160 23.53 -18.76 -11.79
C LEU A 160 22.75 -17.70 -10.99
N THR A 161 22.60 -17.88 -9.68
CA THR A 161 21.96 -16.87 -8.81
C THR A 161 22.89 -15.68 -8.60
N ALA A 162 24.20 -15.90 -8.49
CA ALA A 162 25.18 -14.82 -8.45
C ALA A 162 25.20 -14.03 -9.78
N LEU A 163 25.14 -14.73 -10.92
CA LEU A 163 25.03 -14.10 -12.25
C LEU A 163 23.72 -13.30 -12.41
N LEU A 164 22.60 -13.78 -11.84
CA LEU A 164 21.34 -13.03 -11.81
C LEU A 164 21.51 -11.71 -11.07
N TRP A 165 22.08 -11.73 -9.86
CA TRP A 165 22.31 -10.52 -9.07
C TRP A 165 23.32 -9.57 -9.72
N LEU A 166 24.39 -10.10 -10.31
CA LEU A 166 25.35 -9.29 -11.07
C LEU A 166 24.68 -8.60 -12.27
N SER A 167 23.78 -9.31 -12.97
CA SER A 167 22.99 -8.75 -14.07
C SER A 167 21.99 -7.70 -13.59
N ALA A 168 21.40 -7.89 -12.40
CA ALA A 168 20.53 -6.89 -11.78
C ALA A 168 21.33 -5.63 -11.37
N ILE A 169 22.54 -5.79 -10.84
CA ILE A 169 23.46 -4.66 -10.56
C ILE A 169 23.81 -3.94 -11.87
N ALA A 170 24.09 -4.67 -12.95
CA ALA A 170 24.34 -4.08 -14.26
C ALA A 170 23.12 -3.30 -14.79
N ALA A 171 21.91 -3.82 -14.59
CA ALA A 171 20.68 -3.10 -14.92
C ALA A 171 20.52 -1.79 -14.12
N VAL A 172 20.85 -1.81 -12.82
CA VAL A 172 20.86 -0.61 -11.98
C VAL A 172 21.93 0.37 -12.46
N TRP A 173 23.14 -0.11 -12.72
CA TRP A 173 24.24 0.71 -13.23
C TRP A 173 23.87 1.40 -14.54
N ALA A 174 23.24 0.68 -15.47
CA ALA A 174 22.73 1.22 -16.72
C ALA A 174 21.63 2.26 -16.53
N ALA A 175 20.69 2.02 -15.63
CA ALA A 175 19.64 2.99 -15.35
C ALA A 175 20.20 4.28 -14.74
N LEU A 176 21.25 4.18 -13.92
CA LEU A 176 21.89 5.34 -13.31
C LEU A 176 22.70 6.20 -14.30
N GLN A 177 23.07 5.66 -15.47
CA GLN A 177 23.64 6.45 -16.57
C GLN A 177 22.61 7.44 -17.16
N VAL A 178 21.32 7.17 -17.01
CA VAL A 178 20.27 8.12 -17.39
C VAL A 178 20.32 9.29 -16.38
N PRO A 179 20.44 10.55 -16.85
CA PRO A 179 20.55 11.71 -15.96
C PRO A 179 19.35 11.77 -15.04
N ALA A 180 19.49 12.12 -13.75
CA ALA A 180 18.36 12.11 -12.79
C ALA A 180 17.24 13.10 -13.14
N PHE A 181 17.60 14.20 -13.80
CA PHE A 181 16.70 15.23 -14.27
C PHE A 181 16.97 15.51 -15.74
N SER A 182 15.92 15.89 -16.45
CA SER A 182 16.00 16.37 -17.83
C SER A 182 15.33 17.73 -17.91
N VAL A 183 15.78 18.54 -18.86
CA VAL A 183 15.25 19.88 -19.12
C VAL A 183 14.46 19.82 -20.42
N ASP A 184 13.24 20.35 -20.44
CA ASP A 184 12.43 20.38 -21.65
C ASP A 184 12.85 21.54 -22.56
N ALA A 185 12.26 21.61 -23.76
CA ALA A 185 12.52 22.70 -24.70
C ALA A 185 12.13 24.08 -24.13
N GLU A 186 11.28 24.11 -23.11
CA GLU A 186 10.83 25.31 -22.40
C GLU A 186 11.69 25.63 -21.15
N GLY A 187 12.78 24.89 -20.91
CA GLY A 187 13.71 25.13 -19.81
C GLY A 187 13.25 24.60 -18.45
N ARG A 188 12.18 23.80 -18.38
CA ARG A 188 11.65 23.24 -17.13
C ARG A 188 12.38 21.95 -16.77
N VAL A 189 12.77 21.83 -15.51
CA VAL A 189 13.44 20.65 -14.96
C VAL A 189 12.39 19.61 -14.56
N PHE A 190 12.52 18.39 -15.07
CA PHE A 190 11.64 17.28 -14.70
C PHE A 190 12.44 16.03 -14.30
N THR A 191 11.87 15.24 -13.38
CA THR A 191 12.43 13.95 -12.98
C THR A 191 12.53 13.03 -14.19
N SER A 192 13.71 12.51 -14.46
CA SER A 192 13.95 11.74 -15.67
C SER A 192 13.34 10.34 -15.61
N ARG A 193 13.37 9.66 -16.75
CA ARG A 193 12.84 8.31 -16.95
C ARG A 193 13.70 7.20 -16.32
N TRP A 194 14.75 7.52 -15.57
CA TRP A 194 15.73 6.55 -15.08
C TRP A 194 15.10 5.40 -14.26
N LEU A 195 14.10 5.68 -13.42
CA LEU A 195 13.38 4.64 -12.65
C LEU A 195 12.56 3.70 -13.55
N SER A 196 11.95 4.21 -14.62
CA SER A 196 11.22 3.36 -15.57
C SER A 196 12.16 2.49 -16.41
N VAL A 197 13.35 3.02 -16.74
CA VAL A 197 14.42 2.25 -17.40
C VAL A 197 14.94 1.17 -16.46
N LEU A 198 15.16 1.50 -15.18
CA LEU A 198 15.53 0.52 -14.15
C LEU A 198 14.52 -0.62 -14.06
N ALA A 199 13.22 -0.30 -13.92
CA ALA A 199 12.17 -1.30 -13.82
C ALA A 199 12.16 -2.23 -15.05
N LEU A 200 12.30 -1.67 -16.25
CA LEU A 200 12.36 -2.45 -17.49
C LEU A 200 13.59 -3.35 -17.54
N LEU A 201 14.79 -2.82 -17.27
CA LEU A 201 16.03 -3.60 -17.34
C LEU A 201 16.03 -4.74 -16.31
N VAL A 202 15.59 -4.48 -15.08
CA VAL A 202 15.45 -5.52 -14.05
C VAL A 202 14.42 -6.57 -14.48
N ALA A 203 13.29 -6.16 -15.07
CA ALA A 203 12.29 -7.08 -15.59
C ALA A 203 12.83 -7.93 -16.76
N VAL A 204 13.60 -7.34 -17.68
CA VAL A 204 14.24 -8.06 -18.79
C VAL A 204 15.25 -9.08 -18.26
N VAL A 205 16.09 -8.71 -17.29
CA VAL A 205 17.02 -9.64 -16.62
C VAL A 205 16.24 -10.81 -16.01
N ALA A 206 15.21 -10.53 -15.21
CA ALA A 206 14.33 -11.55 -14.65
C ALA A 206 13.73 -12.46 -15.74
N GLY A 207 13.20 -11.87 -16.81
CA GLY A 207 12.61 -12.58 -17.94
C GLY A 207 13.62 -13.50 -18.66
N VAL A 208 14.82 -13.00 -18.97
CA VAL A 208 15.88 -13.77 -19.64
C VAL A 208 16.30 -14.98 -18.81
N PHE A 209 16.50 -14.82 -17.50
CA PHE A 209 16.87 -15.95 -16.64
C PHE A 209 15.73 -16.99 -16.51
N VAL A 210 14.47 -16.55 -16.47
CA VAL A 210 13.31 -17.46 -16.44
C VAL A 210 13.10 -18.19 -17.78
N LEU A 211 13.33 -17.51 -18.90
CA LEU A 211 13.33 -18.12 -20.24
C LEU A 211 14.47 -19.12 -20.38
N GLY A 212 15.68 -18.75 -19.97
CA GLY A 212 16.87 -19.62 -20.00
C GLY A 212 16.66 -20.91 -19.20
N THR A 213 16.11 -20.81 -17.98
CA THR A 213 15.74 -21.99 -17.19
C THR A 213 14.64 -22.83 -17.85
N GLY A 214 13.71 -22.20 -18.57
CA GLY A 214 12.66 -22.89 -19.33
C GLY A 214 13.20 -23.64 -20.54
N LEU A 215 14.09 -23.02 -21.30
CA LEU A 215 14.78 -23.64 -22.43
C LEU A 215 15.66 -24.81 -21.96
N ALA A 216 16.38 -24.65 -20.85
CA ALA A 216 17.16 -25.73 -20.25
C ALA A 216 16.28 -26.92 -19.84
N HIS A 217 15.11 -26.65 -19.24
CA HIS A 217 14.14 -27.69 -18.91
C HIS A 217 13.57 -28.38 -20.16
N ARG A 218 13.22 -27.62 -21.20
CA ARG A 218 12.76 -28.17 -22.49
C ARG A 218 13.84 -29.03 -23.16
N ARG A 219 15.10 -28.59 -23.14
CA ARG A 219 16.24 -29.37 -23.65
C ARG A 219 16.43 -30.67 -22.87
N ARG A 220 16.36 -30.64 -21.53
CA ARG A 220 16.39 -31.85 -20.68
C ARG A 220 15.30 -32.83 -21.08
N ARG A 221 14.05 -32.36 -21.27
CA ARG A 221 12.93 -33.21 -21.69
C ARG A 221 13.12 -33.80 -23.09
N LYS A 222 13.63 -33.03 -24.04
CA LYS A 222 13.93 -33.53 -25.40
C LYS A 222 15.03 -34.59 -25.40
N GLN A 223 16.10 -34.36 -24.65
CA GLN A 223 17.21 -35.32 -24.51
C GLN A 223 16.82 -36.60 -23.75
N ALA A 224 15.76 -36.53 -22.93
CA ALA A 224 15.25 -37.68 -22.23
C ALA A 224 14.48 -38.65 -23.15
N TRP A 225 13.98 -38.19 -24.30
CA TRP A 225 13.29 -39.04 -25.27
C TRP A 225 14.27 -39.66 -26.28
N PRO A 226 14.16 -40.96 -26.63
CA PRO A 226 13.26 -41.98 -26.07
C PRO A 226 13.87 -42.75 -24.88
N ALA A 227 15.18 -42.64 -24.64
CA ALA A 227 15.91 -43.60 -23.81
C ALA A 227 15.84 -43.37 -22.29
N ARG A 228 15.42 -42.20 -21.81
CA ARG A 228 15.45 -41.81 -20.39
C ARG A 228 14.09 -41.26 -19.91
N LEU A 229 13.00 -41.97 -20.20
CA LEU A 229 11.64 -41.55 -19.84
C LEU A 229 11.44 -41.31 -18.34
N HIS A 230 12.15 -42.02 -17.47
CA HIS A 230 12.12 -41.80 -16.02
C HIS A 230 12.48 -40.36 -15.61
N VAL A 231 13.35 -39.69 -16.39
CA VAL A 231 13.75 -38.29 -16.17
C VAL A 231 12.58 -37.31 -16.38
N LEU A 232 11.53 -37.71 -17.11
CA LEU A 232 10.32 -36.92 -17.29
C LEU A 232 9.41 -36.95 -16.05
N ALA A 233 9.47 -38.02 -15.26
CA ALA A 233 8.74 -38.15 -14.00
C ALA A 233 9.45 -37.43 -12.84
N GLU A 234 10.76 -37.18 -12.96
CA GLU A 234 11.52 -36.48 -11.92
C GLU A 234 11.16 -34.98 -11.87
N PRO A 235 10.79 -34.44 -10.70
CA PRO A 235 10.60 -33.01 -10.54
C PRO A 235 11.89 -32.25 -10.86
N PRO A 236 11.82 -31.03 -11.42
CA PRO A 236 13.01 -30.22 -11.65
C PRO A 236 13.73 -29.98 -10.32
N ALA A 237 15.06 -30.01 -10.33
CA ALA A 237 15.86 -29.77 -9.12
C ALA A 237 15.45 -28.44 -8.48
N ASP A 238 15.14 -28.50 -7.18
CA ASP A 238 14.70 -27.32 -6.45
C ASP A 238 15.83 -26.29 -6.35
N ARG A 239 15.47 -25.00 -6.44
CA ARG A 239 16.40 -23.86 -6.44
C ARG A 239 15.79 -22.75 -5.59
N PRO A 240 15.76 -22.92 -4.26
CA PRO A 240 15.08 -21.98 -3.38
C PRO A 240 15.68 -20.58 -3.49
N THR A 241 17.00 -20.44 -3.45
CA THR A 241 17.72 -19.16 -3.52
C THR A 241 17.42 -18.35 -4.78
N PHE A 242 17.35 -19.01 -5.93
CA PHE A 242 16.97 -18.37 -7.20
C PHE A 242 15.53 -17.86 -7.17
N ARG A 243 14.58 -18.65 -6.63
CA ARG A 243 13.17 -18.22 -6.53
C ARG A 243 12.99 -17.04 -5.59
N TYR A 244 13.64 -17.07 -4.43
CA TYR A 244 13.60 -15.94 -3.50
C TYR A 244 14.18 -14.68 -4.15
N SER A 245 15.31 -14.80 -4.85
CA SER A 245 15.94 -13.68 -5.57
C SER A 245 15.00 -13.10 -6.64
N MET A 246 14.34 -13.97 -7.41
CA MET A 246 13.35 -13.55 -8.42
C MET A 246 12.14 -12.84 -7.78
N GLY A 247 11.65 -13.32 -6.64
CA GLY A 247 10.59 -12.65 -5.88
C GLY A 247 10.99 -11.26 -5.41
N ILE A 248 12.23 -11.08 -4.96
CA ILE A 248 12.77 -9.76 -4.58
C ILE A 248 12.81 -8.83 -5.80
N LEU A 249 13.39 -9.26 -6.92
CA LEU A 249 13.46 -8.45 -8.14
C LEU A 249 12.07 -8.07 -8.65
N ALA A 250 11.11 -9.01 -8.66
CA ALA A 250 9.74 -8.77 -9.04
C ALA A 250 9.04 -7.75 -8.11
N THR A 251 9.30 -7.83 -6.80
CA THR A 251 8.78 -6.86 -5.82
C THR A 251 9.39 -5.47 -6.03
N VAL A 252 10.69 -5.37 -6.35
CA VAL A 252 11.32 -4.09 -6.70
C VAL A 252 10.67 -3.48 -7.94
N VAL A 253 10.43 -4.27 -8.99
CA VAL A 253 9.72 -3.81 -10.21
C VAL A 253 8.30 -3.34 -9.86
N LEU A 254 7.59 -4.05 -8.98
CA LEU A 254 6.25 -3.66 -8.52
C LEU A 254 6.28 -2.32 -7.79
N LEU A 255 7.19 -2.13 -6.82
CA LEU A 255 7.30 -0.91 -6.04
C LEU A 255 7.69 0.29 -6.91
N VAL A 256 8.73 0.14 -7.74
CA VAL A 256 9.18 1.19 -8.66
C VAL A 256 8.09 1.52 -9.68
N GLY A 257 7.41 0.51 -10.20
CA GLY A 257 6.34 0.70 -11.17
C GLY A 257 5.09 1.36 -10.58
N CYS A 258 4.75 1.11 -9.30
CA CYS A 258 3.69 1.85 -8.62
C CYS A 258 4.05 3.34 -8.46
N ALA A 259 5.31 3.65 -8.17
CA ALA A 259 5.78 5.03 -8.06
C ALA A 259 5.84 5.76 -9.41
N GLN A 260 5.99 5.02 -10.51
CA GLN A 260 6.19 5.54 -11.87
C GLN A 260 5.11 5.09 -12.85
N LEU A 261 3.88 4.99 -12.37
CA LEU A 261 2.75 4.40 -13.08
C LEU A 261 2.47 5.05 -14.44
N VAL A 262 2.75 6.35 -14.55
CA VAL A 262 2.51 7.19 -15.74
C VAL A 262 3.58 6.99 -16.83
N LEU A 263 4.75 6.44 -16.49
CA LEU A 263 5.83 6.27 -17.46
C LEU A 263 5.59 5.06 -18.39
N PRO A 264 5.86 5.19 -19.70
CA PRO A 264 5.45 4.21 -20.70
C PRO A 264 6.17 2.85 -20.58
N LEU A 265 7.37 2.82 -19.98
CA LEU A 265 8.14 1.58 -19.80
C LEU A 265 7.65 0.73 -18.62
N THR A 266 6.82 1.30 -17.74
CA THR A 266 6.29 0.61 -16.55
C THR A 266 5.40 -0.57 -16.93
N GLY A 267 4.51 -0.41 -17.92
CA GLY A 267 3.63 -1.48 -18.41
C GLY A 267 4.41 -2.71 -18.89
N PRO A 268 5.30 -2.58 -19.89
CA PRO A 268 6.13 -3.69 -20.38
C PRO A 268 6.97 -4.33 -19.27
N ALA A 269 7.58 -3.54 -18.39
CA ALA A 269 8.35 -4.05 -17.26
C ALA A 269 7.49 -4.95 -16.34
N ALA A 270 6.30 -4.47 -16.00
CA ALA A 270 5.37 -5.19 -15.13
C ALA A 270 4.87 -6.48 -15.79
N PHE A 271 4.56 -6.47 -17.09
CA PHE A 271 4.17 -7.70 -17.80
C PHE A 271 5.30 -8.73 -17.86
N ILE A 272 6.53 -8.33 -18.20
CA ILE A 272 7.67 -9.26 -18.29
C ILE A 272 7.94 -9.88 -16.91
N ALA A 273 8.03 -9.06 -15.86
CA ALA A 273 8.29 -9.54 -14.50
C ALA A 273 7.11 -10.37 -13.95
N GLY A 274 5.87 -9.99 -14.26
CA GLY A 274 4.66 -10.72 -13.88
C GLY A 274 4.59 -12.09 -14.53
N LEU A 275 4.77 -12.18 -15.84
CA LEU A 275 4.81 -13.44 -16.59
C LEU A 275 5.98 -14.32 -16.15
N ALA A 276 7.15 -13.73 -15.87
CA ALA A 276 8.31 -14.46 -15.35
C ALA A 276 7.99 -15.09 -13.98
N SER A 277 7.35 -14.33 -13.08
CA SER A 277 6.97 -14.80 -11.73
C SER A 277 5.91 -15.90 -11.80
N LEU A 278 4.87 -15.73 -12.64
CA LEU A 278 3.83 -16.75 -12.86
C LEU A 278 4.40 -18.02 -13.53
N SER A 279 5.33 -17.88 -14.46
CA SER A 279 6.02 -19.02 -15.09
C SER A 279 6.81 -19.84 -14.06
N LEU A 280 7.46 -19.17 -13.11
CA LEU A 280 8.15 -19.86 -12.01
C LEU A 280 7.17 -20.54 -11.05
N ALA A 281 6.09 -19.85 -10.66
CA ALA A 281 5.04 -20.40 -9.81
C ALA A 281 4.33 -21.62 -10.46
N HIS A 282 4.19 -21.63 -11.79
CA HIS A 282 3.65 -22.78 -12.51
C HIS A 282 4.55 -24.01 -12.47
N ARG A 283 5.87 -23.83 -12.59
CA ARG A 283 6.82 -24.96 -12.60
C ARG A 283 6.91 -25.64 -11.24
N GLN A 284 6.92 -24.86 -10.16
CA GLN A 284 6.81 -25.34 -8.80
C GLN A 284 6.06 -24.30 -8.00
N TRP A 285 4.93 -24.72 -7.42
CA TRP A 285 4.01 -23.83 -6.73
C TRP A 285 4.73 -23.03 -5.64
N ASN A 286 4.60 -21.71 -5.72
CA ASN A 286 5.04 -20.78 -4.70
C ASN A 286 4.03 -19.63 -4.66
N GLU A 287 3.30 -19.55 -3.56
CA GLU A 287 2.24 -18.58 -3.36
C GLU A 287 2.74 -17.13 -3.45
N ASN A 288 3.92 -16.83 -2.93
CA ASN A 288 4.50 -15.48 -2.98
C ASN A 288 4.80 -15.03 -4.42
N LEU A 289 5.33 -15.93 -5.26
CA LEU A 289 5.59 -15.62 -6.67
C LEU A 289 4.29 -15.46 -7.47
N ALA A 290 3.26 -16.22 -7.11
CA ALA A 290 1.94 -16.08 -7.71
C ALA A 290 1.29 -14.73 -7.33
N ASP A 291 1.32 -14.37 -6.05
CA ASP A 291 0.78 -13.11 -5.53
C ASP A 291 1.46 -11.90 -6.19
N VAL A 292 2.80 -11.86 -6.23
CA VAL A 292 3.57 -10.80 -6.90
C VAL A 292 3.33 -10.81 -8.42
N GLY A 293 3.24 -11.98 -9.03
CA GLY A 293 2.94 -12.12 -10.47
C GLY A 293 1.61 -11.50 -10.86
N ILE A 294 0.54 -11.81 -10.12
CA ILE A 294 -0.81 -11.26 -10.33
C ILE A 294 -0.84 -9.75 -10.07
N ALA A 295 -0.14 -9.27 -9.04
CA ALA A 295 0.00 -7.84 -8.77
C ALA A 295 0.71 -7.10 -9.93
N LEU A 296 1.79 -7.67 -10.48
CA LEU A 296 2.52 -7.11 -11.62
C LEU A 296 1.70 -7.13 -12.91
N ILE A 297 0.92 -8.18 -13.18
CA ILE A 297 -0.02 -8.17 -14.31
C ILE A 297 -1.07 -7.07 -14.15
N THR A 298 -1.58 -6.86 -12.93
CA THR A 298 -2.50 -5.75 -12.62
C THR A 298 -1.86 -4.40 -12.91
N LEU A 299 -0.64 -4.19 -12.42
CA LEU A 299 0.14 -2.98 -12.67
C LEU A 299 0.36 -2.76 -14.17
N GLY A 300 0.69 -3.82 -14.92
CA GLY A 300 0.88 -3.77 -16.36
C GLY A 300 -0.38 -3.31 -17.10
N VAL A 301 -1.55 -3.84 -16.75
CA VAL A 301 -2.84 -3.42 -17.34
C VAL A 301 -3.18 -1.98 -16.97
N VAL A 302 -3.02 -1.58 -15.71
CA VAL A 302 -3.28 -0.20 -15.28
C VAL A 302 -2.35 0.80 -16.00
N SER A 303 -1.06 0.47 -16.14
CA SER A 303 -0.10 1.29 -16.88
C SER A 303 -0.44 1.34 -18.38
N LEU A 304 -0.92 0.24 -18.97
CA LEU A 304 -1.40 0.21 -20.35
C LEU A 304 -2.62 1.13 -20.55
N VAL A 305 -3.60 1.08 -19.64
CA VAL A 305 -4.77 1.99 -19.66
C VAL A 305 -4.33 3.45 -19.61
N LEU A 306 -3.30 3.78 -18.83
CA LEU A 306 -2.73 5.13 -18.83
C LEU A 306 -2.05 5.50 -20.16
N ALA A 307 -1.32 4.56 -20.76
CA ALA A 307 -0.60 4.77 -22.02
C ALA A 307 -1.54 4.94 -23.24
N CYS A 308 -2.69 4.27 -23.24
CA CYS A 308 -3.67 4.33 -24.33
C CYS A 308 -4.34 5.70 -24.50
N PHE A 309 -4.25 6.58 -23.51
CA PHE A 309 -4.82 7.92 -23.57
C PHE A 309 -3.70 8.96 -23.39
N PRO A 310 -2.95 9.31 -24.43
CA PRO A 310 -1.93 10.34 -24.34
C PRO A 310 -2.61 11.70 -24.25
N THR A 311 -3.08 12.11 -23.06
CA THR A 311 -3.35 13.53 -22.84
C THR A 311 -2.03 14.23 -22.51
N LEU A 312 -2.00 15.50 -22.93
CA LEU A 312 -0.94 16.52 -22.85
C LEU A 312 0.15 16.25 -21.80
N PRO A 313 1.42 16.63 -22.08
CA PRO A 313 2.57 16.42 -21.20
C PRO A 313 2.15 16.42 -19.73
N ILE A 314 2.06 15.22 -19.12
CA ILE A 314 1.39 14.94 -17.83
C ILE A 314 2.13 15.61 -16.65
N TRP A 315 3.08 16.47 -16.96
CA TRP A 315 4.00 17.11 -16.04
C TRP A 315 3.26 18.22 -15.29
N TRP A 316 2.86 17.90 -14.05
CA TRP A 316 2.65 18.82 -12.93
C TRP A 316 1.54 19.87 -13.03
N THR A 317 0.65 19.82 -14.01
CA THR A 317 -0.59 20.60 -13.90
C THR A 317 -1.55 19.85 -12.97
N ALA A 318 -1.98 20.49 -11.88
CA ALA A 318 -3.01 19.98 -10.97
C ALA A 318 -4.25 19.36 -11.67
N PRO A 319 -4.73 19.86 -12.84
CA PRO A 319 -5.82 19.19 -13.57
C PRO A 319 -5.46 17.86 -14.25
N ALA A 320 -4.18 17.57 -14.54
CA ALA A 320 -3.77 16.32 -15.16
C ALA A 320 -3.89 15.12 -14.20
N TRP A 321 -3.71 15.35 -12.90
CA TRP A 321 -3.78 14.30 -11.88
C TRP A 321 -5.18 13.69 -11.73
N ALA A 322 -6.24 14.51 -11.83
CA ALA A 322 -7.61 14.00 -11.80
C ALA A 322 -7.88 13.00 -12.94
N GLU A 323 -7.31 13.27 -14.12
CA GLU A 323 -7.41 12.37 -15.26
C GLU A 323 -6.59 11.08 -15.07
N VAL A 324 -5.40 11.17 -14.48
CA VAL A 324 -4.62 10.00 -14.07
C VAL A 324 -5.44 9.14 -13.11
N PHE A 325 -6.03 9.73 -12.07
CA PHE A 325 -6.86 8.98 -11.11
C PHE A 325 -8.08 8.32 -11.76
N ASN A 326 -8.78 8.99 -12.68
CA ASN A 326 -9.89 8.38 -13.42
C ASN A 326 -9.46 7.10 -14.16
N ARG A 327 -8.32 7.15 -14.85
CA ARG A 327 -7.81 6.02 -15.64
C ARG A 327 -7.25 4.91 -14.77
N VAL A 328 -6.55 5.27 -13.70
CA VAL A 328 -6.09 4.31 -12.70
C VAL A 328 -7.30 3.59 -12.08
N LEU A 329 -8.33 4.33 -11.68
CA LEU A 329 -9.56 3.77 -11.15
C LEU A 329 -10.22 2.81 -12.14
N LEU A 330 -10.32 3.20 -13.42
CA LEU A 330 -10.86 2.34 -14.47
C LEU A 330 -10.05 1.04 -14.61
N GLY A 331 -8.71 1.14 -14.70
CA GLY A 331 -7.83 -0.02 -14.81
C GLY A 331 -7.93 -0.95 -13.60
N LEU A 332 -7.97 -0.39 -12.39
CA LEU A 332 -8.13 -1.17 -11.16
C LEU A 332 -9.51 -1.82 -11.06
N ALA A 333 -10.58 -1.14 -11.47
CA ALA A 333 -11.94 -1.68 -11.48
C ALA A 333 -12.05 -2.87 -12.44
N VAL A 334 -11.50 -2.74 -13.66
CA VAL A 334 -11.44 -3.84 -14.64
C VAL A 334 -10.64 -5.02 -14.06
N MET A 335 -9.46 -4.76 -13.50
CA MET A 335 -8.62 -5.84 -12.95
C MET A 335 -9.23 -6.51 -11.72
N ALA A 336 -9.88 -5.77 -10.81
CA ALA A 336 -10.64 -6.35 -9.71
C ALA A 336 -11.74 -7.29 -10.22
N GLY A 337 -12.49 -6.86 -11.24
CA GLY A 337 -13.51 -7.66 -11.89
C GLY A 337 -12.95 -8.93 -12.53
N LEU A 338 -11.85 -8.81 -13.26
CA LEU A 338 -11.15 -9.94 -13.87
C LEU A 338 -10.67 -10.95 -12.82
N TRP A 339 -10.07 -10.51 -11.72
CA TRP A 339 -9.59 -11.43 -10.67
C TRP A 339 -10.72 -12.13 -9.93
N PHE A 340 -11.81 -11.43 -9.62
CA PHE A 340 -13.01 -12.08 -9.06
C PHE A 340 -13.65 -13.06 -10.04
N TRP A 341 -13.65 -12.72 -11.33
CA TRP A 341 -14.14 -13.61 -12.38
C TRP A 341 -13.26 -14.86 -12.52
N PHE A 342 -11.94 -14.71 -12.62
CA PHE A 342 -10.99 -15.83 -12.67
C PHE A 342 -11.11 -16.73 -11.43
N ALA A 343 -11.21 -16.15 -10.24
CA ALA A 343 -11.39 -16.89 -8.99
C ALA A 343 -12.71 -17.70 -8.94
N ALA A 344 -13.73 -17.30 -9.70
CA ALA A 344 -14.96 -18.06 -9.85
C ALA A 344 -14.83 -19.10 -10.96
N PHE A 345 -14.30 -18.72 -12.12
CA PHE A 345 -14.12 -19.57 -13.29
C PHE A 345 -13.19 -20.75 -13.00
N TRP A 346 -12.07 -20.51 -12.31
CA TRP A 346 -11.09 -21.54 -11.96
C TRP A 346 -11.54 -22.49 -10.84
N ARG A 347 -12.73 -22.32 -10.26
CA ARG A 347 -13.29 -23.30 -9.31
C ARG A 347 -13.48 -24.68 -9.95
N GLN A 348 -13.68 -24.74 -11.27
CA GLN A 348 -13.74 -26.00 -12.03
C GLN A 348 -12.42 -26.80 -12.01
N GLN A 349 -11.33 -26.19 -11.55
CA GLN A 349 -10.00 -26.79 -11.41
C GLN A 349 -9.73 -27.28 -9.97
N LEU A 350 -10.77 -27.35 -9.14
CA LEU A 350 -10.74 -27.92 -7.80
C LEU A 350 -11.44 -29.28 -7.84
N ASP A 351 -10.83 -30.29 -7.23
CA ASP A 351 -11.39 -31.62 -7.04
C ASP A 351 -11.70 -31.80 -5.55
N GLU A 352 -12.97 -32.02 -5.20
CA GLU A 352 -13.47 -32.01 -3.81
C GLU A 352 -13.05 -30.77 -2.99
N GLY A 353 -12.87 -29.63 -3.67
CA GLY A 353 -12.40 -28.38 -3.05
C GLY A 353 -10.87 -28.27 -2.88
N GLN A 354 -10.12 -29.32 -3.24
CA GLN A 354 -8.66 -29.31 -3.26
C GLN A 354 -8.13 -28.93 -4.65
N ALA A 355 -7.07 -28.13 -4.68
CA ALA A 355 -6.43 -27.74 -5.93
C ALA A 355 -5.53 -28.87 -6.43
N TRP A 356 -5.80 -29.36 -7.64
CA TRP A 356 -4.97 -30.36 -8.32
C TRP A 356 -4.18 -29.78 -9.51
N THR A 357 -4.48 -28.53 -9.90
CA THR A 357 -3.72 -27.78 -10.92
C THR A 357 -3.17 -26.47 -10.33
N THR A 358 -2.12 -25.92 -10.96
CA THR A 358 -1.59 -24.58 -10.60
C THR A 358 -2.70 -23.53 -10.63
N THR A 359 -3.59 -23.61 -11.63
CA THR A 359 -4.72 -22.70 -11.79
C THR A 359 -5.73 -22.84 -10.64
N GLY A 360 -5.97 -24.05 -10.15
CA GLY A 360 -6.74 -24.30 -8.94
C GLY A 360 -6.11 -23.64 -7.71
N HIS A 361 -4.79 -23.71 -7.56
CA HIS A 361 -4.09 -23.04 -6.46
C HIS A 361 -4.16 -21.50 -6.56
N LEU A 362 -4.23 -20.94 -7.78
CA LEU A 362 -4.41 -19.49 -7.98
C LEU A 362 -5.78 -18.98 -7.55
N VAL A 363 -6.77 -19.83 -7.28
CA VAL A 363 -8.12 -19.40 -6.87
C VAL A 363 -8.07 -18.59 -5.57
N SER A 364 -7.31 -19.02 -4.56
CA SER A 364 -7.19 -18.31 -3.29
C SER A 364 -6.46 -16.97 -3.48
N THR A 365 -5.33 -16.98 -4.19
CA THR A 365 -4.57 -15.78 -4.55
C THR A 365 -5.43 -14.77 -5.31
N ALA A 366 -6.14 -15.19 -6.36
CA ALA A 366 -6.97 -14.31 -7.18
C ALA A 366 -8.08 -13.64 -6.34
N ARG A 367 -8.66 -14.32 -5.34
CA ARG A 367 -9.61 -13.70 -4.41
C ARG A 367 -8.96 -12.65 -3.52
N ARG A 368 -7.78 -12.95 -2.95
CA ARG A 368 -7.04 -12.02 -2.08
C ARG A 368 -6.59 -10.78 -2.85
N VAL A 369 -5.96 -10.98 -4.00
CA VAL A 369 -5.50 -9.88 -4.85
C VAL A 369 -6.68 -9.10 -5.43
N GLY A 370 -7.76 -9.77 -5.86
CA GLY A 370 -8.98 -9.09 -6.30
C GLY A 370 -9.58 -8.17 -5.22
N PHE A 371 -9.62 -8.63 -3.96
CA PHE A 371 -10.02 -7.80 -2.82
C PHE A 371 -9.06 -6.63 -2.59
N PHE A 372 -7.75 -6.87 -2.61
CA PHE A 372 -6.74 -5.82 -2.42
C PHE A 372 -6.80 -4.75 -3.51
N VAL A 373 -6.88 -5.16 -4.79
CA VAL A 373 -7.02 -4.27 -5.94
C VAL A 373 -8.31 -3.46 -5.83
N ALA A 374 -9.41 -4.08 -5.42
CA ALA A 374 -10.66 -3.37 -5.18
C ALA A 374 -10.52 -2.34 -4.05
N ALA A 375 -9.87 -2.69 -2.94
CA ALA A 375 -9.62 -1.76 -1.84
C ALA A 375 -8.76 -0.55 -2.27
N VAL A 376 -7.72 -0.78 -3.07
CA VAL A 376 -6.92 0.30 -3.66
C VAL A 376 -7.77 1.14 -4.62
N ALA A 377 -8.66 0.52 -5.41
CA ALA A 377 -9.59 1.24 -6.27
C ALA A 377 -10.54 2.15 -5.47
N VAL A 378 -11.07 1.68 -4.33
CA VAL A 378 -11.88 2.50 -3.42
C VAL A 378 -11.08 3.68 -2.87
N LEU A 379 -9.81 3.47 -2.47
CA LEU A 379 -8.95 4.55 -2.00
C LEU A 379 -8.68 5.58 -3.10
N VAL A 380 -8.40 5.14 -4.33
CA VAL A 380 -8.24 6.02 -5.49
C VAL A 380 -9.53 6.79 -5.79
N SER A 381 -10.68 6.12 -5.72
CA SER A 381 -12.00 6.74 -5.88
C SER A 381 -12.25 7.82 -4.82
N LEU A 382 -11.88 7.58 -3.57
CA LEU A 382 -11.99 8.56 -2.49
C LEU A 382 -11.09 9.78 -2.71
N HIS A 383 -9.82 9.56 -3.07
CA HIS A 383 -8.89 10.65 -3.39
C HIS A 383 -9.39 11.47 -4.58
N LEU A 384 -9.87 10.79 -5.62
CA LEU A 384 -10.47 11.43 -6.78
C LEU A 384 -11.70 12.26 -6.38
N ALA A 385 -12.57 11.75 -5.49
CA ALA A 385 -13.76 12.46 -5.02
C ALA A 385 -13.41 13.80 -4.37
N PHE A 386 -12.41 13.81 -3.47
CA PHE A 386 -11.99 15.01 -2.73
C PHE A 386 -10.94 15.87 -3.45
N TRP A 387 -10.39 15.41 -4.58
CA TRP A 387 -9.34 16.12 -5.32
C TRP A 387 -9.56 17.63 -5.44
N PRO A 388 -10.75 18.15 -5.82
CA PRO A 388 -10.96 19.59 -6.00
C PRO A 388 -10.85 20.43 -4.72
N VAL A 389 -10.93 19.81 -3.54
CA VAL A 389 -10.96 20.49 -2.22
C VAL A 389 -9.63 20.33 -1.48
N LEU A 390 -8.74 19.46 -1.95
CA LEU A 390 -7.42 19.29 -1.37
C LEU A 390 -6.55 20.53 -1.65
N PRO A 391 -5.61 20.91 -0.74
CA PRO A 391 -4.82 22.14 -0.85
C PRO A 391 -3.92 22.18 -2.11
N TYR A 392 -3.61 21.03 -2.69
CA TYR A 392 -2.84 20.85 -3.93
C TYR A 392 -3.73 20.49 -5.14
N GLY A 393 -5.05 20.44 -4.95
CA GLY A 393 -6.02 20.14 -5.97
C GLY A 393 -6.37 21.36 -6.83
N SER A 394 -6.84 21.11 -8.05
CA SER A 394 -7.42 22.14 -8.91
C SER A 394 -8.90 21.89 -9.15
N ILE A 395 -9.65 22.96 -9.40
CA ILE A 395 -11.03 22.89 -9.89
C ILE A 395 -11.05 22.09 -11.19
N ASP A 396 -11.69 20.92 -11.15
CA ASP A 396 -11.77 19.97 -12.26
C ASP A 396 -13.20 19.98 -12.84
N ALA A 397 -13.46 20.94 -13.75
CA ALA A 397 -14.80 21.22 -14.30
C ALA A 397 -15.10 20.57 -15.67
N GLY A 398 -14.18 19.75 -16.21
CA GLY A 398 -14.37 19.15 -17.53
C GLY A 398 -15.47 18.10 -17.55
N GLN A 399 -16.54 18.31 -18.33
CA GLN A 399 -17.67 17.37 -18.48
C GLN A 399 -17.23 15.94 -18.84
N TRP A 400 -16.22 15.83 -19.71
CA TRP A 400 -15.62 14.54 -20.08
C TRP A 400 -15.02 13.79 -18.88
N ARG A 401 -14.26 14.49 -18.04
CA ARG A 401 -13.64 13.91 -16.83
C ARG A 401 -14.66 13.51 -15.79
N TRP A 402 -15.75 14.26 -15.69
CA TRP A 402 -16.88 13.92 -14.85
C TRP A 402 -17.54 12.61 -15.29
N SER A 403 -17.81 12.48 -16.58
CA SER A 403 -18.42 11.29 -17.18
C SER A 403 -17.55 10.04 -16.98
N TRP A 404 -16.23 10.16 -17.19
CA TRP A 404 -15.28 9.05 -16.96
C TRP A 404 -15.14 8.68 -15.48
N GLY A 405 -15.08 9.67 -14.59
CA GLY A 405 -15.02 9.40 -13.15
C GLY A 405 -16.25 8.67 -12.64
N LEU A 406 -17.45 9.07 -13.10
CA LEU A 406 -18.69 8.36 -12.79
C LEU A 406 -18.74 6.97 -13.43
N ALA A 407 -18.31 6.82 -14.68
CA ALA A 407 -18.26 5.53 -15.35
C ALA A 407 -17.32 4.54 -14.65
N ALA A 408 -16.12 4.99 -14.25
CA ALA A 408 -15.14 4.18 -13.53
C ALA A 408 -15.64 3.77 -12.14
N ASN A 409 -16.27 4.69 -11.41
CA ASN A 409 -16.91 4.39 -10.12
C ASN A 409 -18.11 3.44 -10.27
N GLY A 410 -18.95 3.65 -11.28
CA GLY A 410 -20.08 2.78 -11.60
C GLY A 410 -19.63 1.36 -11.95
N LEU A 411 -18.54 1.23 -12.71
CA LEU A 411 -17.92 -0.06 -13.00
C LEU A 411 -17.40 -0.74 -11.73
N LEU A 412 -16.68 -0.02 -10.87
CA LEU A 412 -16.20 -0.55 -9.59
C LEU A 412 -17.36 -1.01 -8.70
N MET A 413 -18.43 -0.22 -8.62
CA MET A 413 -19.64 -0.55 -7.86
C MET A 413 -20.31 -1.81 -8.42
N LEU A 414 -20.44 -1.94 -9.74
CA LEU A 414 -20.98 -3.13 -10.39
C LEU A 414 -20.12 -4.37 -10.10
N VAL A 415 -18.79 -4.25 -10.23
CA VAL A 415 -17.84 -5.33 -9.93
C VAL A 415 -17.98 -5.79 -8.48
N LEU A 416 -18.02 -4.86 -7.53
CA LEU A 416 -18.18 -5.16 -6.11
C LEU A 416 -19.54 -5.79 -5.81
N LEU A 417 -20.62 -5.30 -6.43
CA LEU A 417 -21.96 -5.86 -6.28
C LEU A 417 -22.01 -7.32 -6.74
N LEU A 418 -21.46 -7.61 -7.92
CA LEU A 418 -21.36 -8.97 -8.46
C LEU A 418 -20.46 -9.86 -7.60
N ALA A 419 -19.36 -9.31 -7.07
CA ALA A 419 -18.45 -10.04 -6.19
C ALA A 419 -19.09 -10.37 -4.83
N VAL A 420 -19.82 -9.43 -4.22
CA VAL A 420 -20.56 -9.65 -2.97
C VAL A 420 -21.59 -10.76 -3.17
N ARG A 421 -22.43 -10.66 -4.22
CA ARG A 421 -23.47 -11.66 -4.50
C ARG A 421 -22.91 -13.07 -4.67
N ARG A 422 -21.72 -13.20 -5.26
CA ARG A 422 -21.08 -14.52 -5.51
C ARG A 422 -20.30 -15.07 -4.32
N THR A 423 -19.73 -14.21 -3.48
CA THR A 423 -18.82 -14.63 -2.40
C THR A 423 -19.46 -14.61 -1.02
N MET A 424 -20.56 -13.86 -0.86
CA MET A 424 -21.28 -13.68 0.40
C MET A 424 -20.40 -13.17 1.54
N LYS A 425 -19.35 -12.40 1.24
CA LYS A 425 -18.45 -11.81 2.24
C LYS A 425 -18.81 -10.37 2.57
N SER A 426 -19.00 -10.08 3.86
CA SER A 426 -19.33 -8.72 4.34
C SER A 426 -18.21 -7.71 4.11
N THR A 427 -16.94 -8.14 4.09
CA THR A 427 -15.80 -7.26 3.79
C THR A 427 -15.87 -6.62 2.40
N ILE A 428 -16.37 -7.34 1.39
CA ILE A 428 -16.59 -6.77 0.05
C ILE A 428 -17.80 -5.83 0.07
N GLY A 429 -18.80 -6.12 0.90
CA GLY A 429 -19.94 -5.23 1.12
C GLY A 429 -19.53 -3.88 1.72
N TRP A 430 -18.55 -3.87 2.63
CA TRP A 430 -17.95 -2.62 3.14
C TRP A 430 -17.29 -1.81 2.02
N LEU A 431 -16.53 -2.45 1.12
CA LEU A 431 -15.94 -1.77 -0.04
C LEU A 431 -17.03 -1.19 -0.96
N LEU A 432 -18.15 -1.91 -1.14
CA LEU A 432 -19.28 -1.44 -1.95
C LEU A 432 -19.90 -0.17 -1.34
N VAL A 433 -20.17 -0.16 -0.04
CA VAL A 433 -20.72 1.00 0.67
C VAL A 433 -19.77 2.19 0.60
N LEU A 434 -18.47 1.96 0.79
CA LEU A 434 -17.45 3.01 0.64
C LEU A 434 -17.37 3.56 -0.79
N THR A 435 -17.49 2.70 -1.81
CA THR A 435 -17.53 3.12 -3.22
C THR A 435 -18.78 3.93 -3.52
N ALA A 436 -19.94 3.53 -3.00
CA ALA A 436 -21.17 4.30 -3.16
C ALA A 436 -21.05 5.69 -2.50
N GLY A 437 -20.47 5.74 -1.30
CA GLY A 437 -20.17 6.99 -0.59
C GLY A 437 -19.19 7.88 -1.35
N SER A 438 -18.08 7.33 -1.86
CA SER A 438 -17.10 8.10 -2.64
C SER A 438 -17.67 8.58 -3.97
N THR A 439 -18.52 7.79 -4.63
CA THR A 439 -19.23 8.19 -5.87
C THR A 439 -20.18 9.36 -5.61
N LEU A 440 -20.92 9.32 -4.50
CA LEU A 440 -21.80 10.41 -4.09
C LEU A 440 -20.98 11.68 -3.78
N MET A 441 -19.88 11.55 -3.02
CA MET A 441 -18.99 12.68 -2.73
C MET A 441 -18.36 13.25 -4.00
N PHE A 442 -17.98 12.39 -4.95
CA PHE A 442 -17.45 12.81 -6.25
C PHE A 442 -18.44 13.72 -6.99
N ALA A 443 -19.73 13.38 -6.96
CA ALA A 443 -20.79 14.19 -7.58
C ALA A 443 -21.01 15.51 -6.82
N ILE A 444 -21.09 15.48 -5.50
CA ILE A 444 -21.35 16.66 -4.65
C ILE A 444 -20.20 17.67 -4.76
N VAL A 445 -18.96 17.23 -4.56
CA VAL A 445 -17.77 18.10 -4.54
C VAL A 445 -17.56 18.79 -5.89
N ARG A 446 -17.89 18.14 -7.00
CA ARG A 446 -17.73 18.69 -8.36
C ARG A 446 -18.94 19.50 -8.86
N SER A 447 -20.04 19.53 -8.11
CA SER A 447 -21.23 20.33 -8.45
C SER A 447 -21.61 21.29 -7.31
N PRO A 448 -20.69 22.17 -6.84
CA PRO A 448 -20.93 23.00 -5.66
C PRO A 448 -22.10 23.97 -5.83
N GLN A 449 -22.33 24.46 -7.06
CA GLN A 449 -23.46 25.34 -7.39
C GLN A 449 -24.73 24.56 -7.74
N GLY A 450 -24.65 23.24 -7.93
CA GLY A 450 -25.81 22.40 -8.20
C GLY A 450 -26.67 22.23 -6.94
N LEU A 451 -27.92 21.79 -7.14
CA LEU A 451 -28.85 21.55 -6.04
C LEU A 451 -28.28 20.63 -4.96
N LEU A 452 -27.54 19.58 -5.37
CA LEU A 452 -26.86 18.66 -4.45
C LEU A 452 -25.75 19.34 -3.64
N GLY A 453 -24.90 20.16 -4.27
CA GLY A 453 -23.83 20.88 -3.61
C GLY A 453 -24.35 21.93 -2.62
N GLN A 454 -25.36 22.71 -3.01
CA GLN A 454 -26.00 23.70 -2.13
C GLN A 454 -26.71 23.05 -0.95
N THR A 455 -27.46 21.97 -1.19
CA THR A 455 -28.13 21.21 -0.12
C THR A 455 -27.10 20.61 0.84
N TRP A 456 -25.99 20.10 0.32
CA TRP A 456 -24.90 19.59 1.14
C TRP A 456 -24.28 20.68 2.01
N ALA A 457 -23.90 21.82 1.43
CA ALA A 457 -23.27 22.92 2.16
C ALA A 457 -24.11 23.39 3.37
N LEU A 458 -25.43 23.45 3.22
CA LEU A 458 -26.35 23.95 4.26
C LEU A 458 -26.87 22.86 5.21
N TYR A 459 -27.09 21.64 4.71
CA TYR A 459 -27.88 20.62 5.41
C TYR A 459 -27.19 19.26 5.56
N TRP A 460 -25.90 19.13 5.24
CA TRP A 460 -25.22 17.83 5.30
C TRP A 460 -25.38 17.05 6.62
N PRO A 461 -25.45 17.66 7.83
CA PRO A 461 -25.64 16.88 9.06
C PRO A 461 -27.03 16.22 9.11
N VAL A 462 -28.06 16.91 8.62
CA VAL A 462 -29.43 16.36 8.48
C VAL A 462 -29.46 15.28 7.41
N VAL A 463 -28.81 15.52 6.26
CA VAL A 463 -28.72 14.54 5.17
C VAL A 463 -28.09 13.24 5.67
N MET A 464 -26.98 13.30 6.43
CA MET A 464 -26.38 12.11 7.05
C MET A 464 -27.38 11.37 7.95
N ALA A 465 -28.12 12.07 8.80
CA ALA A 465 -29.12 11.43 9.67
C ALA A 465 -30.25 10.75 8.88
N VAL A 466 -30.77 11.39 7.83
CA VAL A 466 -31.81 10.82 6.96
C VAL A 466 -31.28 9.59 6.20
N VAL A 467 -30.07 9.69 5.63
CA VAL A 467 -29.41 8.54 4.99
C VAL A 467 -29.23 7.39 5.99
N GLY A 468 -28.87 7.70 7.23
CA GLY A 468 -28.82 6.71 8.31
C GLY A 468 -30.14 5.94 8.47
N ALA A 469 -31.28 6.65 8.50
CA ALA A 469 -32.60 6.02 8.60
C ALA A 469 -32.89 5.10 7.42
N VAL A 470 -32.60 5.56 6.20
CA VAL A 470 -32.77 4.76 4.97
C VAL A 470 -31.92 3.50 5.02
N LEU A 471 -30.65 3.60 5.44
CA LEU A 471 -29.75 2.47 5.55
C LEU A 471 -30.20 1.46 6.63
N VAL A 472 -30.77 1.92 7.74
CA VAL A 472 -31.35 1.02 8.76
C VAL A 472 -32.52 0.21 8.19
N VAL A 473 -33.44 0.87 7.48
CA VAL A 473 -34.57 0.19 6.82
C VAL A 473 -34.06 -0.77 5.76
N LEU A 474 -33.14 -0.32 4.89
CA LEU A 474 -32.56 -1.15 3.84
C LEU A 474 -31.82 -2.36 4.42
N GLY A 475 -31.02 -2.17 5.48
CA GLY A 475 -30.35 -3.24 6.20
C GLY A 475 -31.35 -4.29 6.71
N SER A 476 -32.46 -3.86 7.29
CA SER A 476 -33.51 -4.79 7.77
C SER A 476 -34.15 -5.61 6.64
N LEU A 477 -34.28 -5.04 5.44
CA LEU A 477 -34.77 -5.75 4.26
C LEU A 477 -33.71 -6.74 3.74
N LEU A 478 -32.44 -6.32 3.69
CA LEU A 478 -31.32 -7.16 3.26
C LEU A 478 -31.10 -8.36 4.19
N ALA A 479 -31.36 -8.20 5.49
CA ALA A 479 -31.31 -9.29 6.47
C ALA A 479 -32.30 -10.43 6.15
N ARG A 480 -33.41 -10.13 5.48
CA ARG A 480 -34.46 -11.09 5.13
C ARG A 480 -34.19 -11.80 3.80
N THR A 481 -33.30 -11.26 2.96
CA THR A 481 -32.96 -11.82 1.65
C THR A 481 -31.67 -12.64 1.71
N GLN A 482 -31.75 -13.96 1.51
CA GLN A 482 -30.59 -14.86 1.59
C GLN A 482 -29.43 -14.44 0.67
N ASP A 483 -29.73 -14.03 -0.58
CA ASP A 483 -28.73 -13.63 -1.58
C ASP A 483 -27.92 -12.37 -1.23
N TRP A 484 -28.41 -11.53 -0.31
CA TRP A 484 -27.82 -10.23 0.01
C TRP A 484 -27.48 -10.08 1.49
N GLN A 485 -27.55 -11.17 2.26
CA GLN A 485 -27.26 -11.16 3.69
C GLN A 485 -25.85 -10.63 3.99
N ALA A 486 -24.89 -10.79 3.07
CA ALA A 486 -23.54 -10.24 3.20
C ALA A 486 -23.51 -8.70 3.23
N LEU A 487 -24.52 -8.01 2.69
CA LEU A 487 -24.65 -6.55 2.76
C LEU A 487 -25.33 -6.07 4.05
N PHE A 488 -25.96 -6.96 4.83
CA PHE A 488 -26.63 -6.58 6.07
C PHE A 488 -25.70 -5.84 7.01
N GLU A 489 -24.57 -6.47 7.37
CA GLU A 489 -23.60 -5.90 8.30
C GLU A 489 -23.10 -4.50 7.87
N PRO A 490 -22.55 -4.29 6.65
CA PRO A 490 -22.02 -3.00 6.26
C PRO A 490 -23.11 -1.91 6.12
N VAL A 491 -24.28 -2.25 5.58
CA VAL A 491 -25.38 -1.30 5.39
C VAL A 491 -25.98 -0.91 6.75
N TYR A 492 -26.26 -1.90 7.60
CA TYR A 492 -26.86 -1.67 8.90
C TYR A 492 -25.92 -0.92 9.86
N LEU A 493 -24.65 -1.31 9.97
CA LEU A 493 -23.67 -0.62 10.80
C LEU A 493 -23.38 0.79 10.28
N SER A 494 -23.39 1.00 8.96
CA SER A 494 -23.31 2.35 8.39
C SER A 494 -24.51 3.21 8.80
N GLY A 495 -25.72 2.64 8.79
CA GLY A 495 -26.95 3.34 9.18
C GLY A 495 -27.05 3.69 10.67
N VAL A 496 -26.60 2.79 11.56
CA VAL A 496 -26.75 2.95 13.01
C VAL A 496 -25.55 3.64 13.68
N ALA A 497 -24.36 3.54 13.09
CA ALA A 497 -23.13 4.09 13.68
C ALA A 497 -22.49 5.16 12.80
N VAL A 498 -22.09 4.83 11.57
CA VAL A 498 -21.26 5.73 10.74
C VAL A 498 -22.00 7.02 10.38
N MET A 499 -23.23 6.91 9.85
CA MET A 499 -24.04 8.07 9.47
C MET A 499 -24.42 8.94 10.67
N PRO A 500 -24.88 8.38 11.81
CA PRO A 500 -25.09 9.17 13.03
C PRO A 500 -23.85 9.87 13.56
N LEU A 501 -22.68 9.20 13.54
CA LEU A 501 -21.42 9.82 13.95
C LEU A 501 -21.03 10.97 13.03
N ALA A 502 -21.19 10.81 11.71
CA ALA A 502 -20.98 11.88 10.75
C ALA A 502 -21.95 13.06 10.97
N ALA A 503 -23.23 12.78 11.22
CA ALA A 503 -24.24 13.79 11.53
C ALA A 503 -23.90 14.58 12.80
N ILE A 504 -23.53 13.89 13.89
CA ILE A 504 -23.11 14.53 15.15
C ILE A 504 -21.84 15.33 14.94
N GLY A 505 -20.84 14.75 14.27
CA GLY A 505 -19.60 15.42 13.91
C GLY A 505 -19.87 16.71 13.13
N GLY A 506 -20.85 16.71 12.23
CA GLY A 506 -21.23 17.90 11.48
C GLY A 506 -21.89 18.99 12.29
N VAL A 507 -22.68 18.62 13.29
CA VAL A 507 -23.24 19.60 14.25
C VAL A 507 -22.16 20.18 15.16
N LEU A 508 -21.11 19.40 15.47
CA LEU A 508 -20.04 19.81 16.39
C LEU A 508 -18.92 20.61 15.71
N LEU A 509 -18.55 20.23 14.48
CA LEU A 509 -17.42 20.80 13.74
C LEU A 509 -17.86 21.83 12.69
N GLY A 510 -19.16 21.91 12.42
CA GLY A 510 -19.69 22.85 11.44
C GLY A 510 -19.50 24.29 11.88
N ASP A 511 -19.11 25.15 10.94
CA ASP A 511 -18.97 26.57 11.19
C ASP A 511 -20.33 27.15 11.63
N PRO A 512 -20.44 27.72 12.85
CA PRO A 512 -21.69 28.29 13.34
C PRO A 512 -22.18 29.47 12.48
N GLN A 513 -21.33 30.04 11.63
CA GLN A 513 -21.72 31.09 10.68
C GLN A 513 -22.40 30.53 9.41
N LEU A 514 -22.10 29.28 9.03
CA LEU A 514 -22.64 28.66 7.81
C LEU A 514 -23.87 27.78 8.09
N ILE A 515 -23.99 27.23 9.30
CA ILE A 515 -25.08 26.33 9.66
C ILE A 515 -26.23 27.10 10.31
N LEU A 516 -27.43 26.99 9.72
CA LEU A 516 -28.66 27.57 10.26
C LEU A 516 -28.95 27.02 11.68
N THR A 517 -29.40 27.90 12.58
CA THR A 517 -29.57 27.59 14.02
C THR A 517 -30.52 26.42 14.32
N TRP A 518 -31.47 26.12 13.41
CA TRP A 518 -32.41 25.00 13.54
C TRP A 518 -31.87 23.66 13.01
N VAL A 519 -30.77 23.65 12.24
CA VAL A 519 -30.20 22.44 11.65
C VAL A 519 -29.76 21.43 12.72
N PRO A 520 -29.04 21.81 13.80
CA PRO A 520 -28.72 20.90 14.90
C PRO A 520 -29.95 20.22 15.51
N THR A 521 -31.02 20.99 15.73
CA THR A 521 -32.29 20.49 16.26
C THR A 521 -32.89 19.43 15.36
N LEU A 522 -32.97 19.72 14.06
CA LEU A 522 -33.50 18.78 13.08
C LEU A 522 -32.62 17.53 12.95
N THR A 523 -31.29 17.68 12.98
CA THR A 523 -30.35 16.56 12.94
C THR A 523 -30.60 15.60 14.10
N PHE A 524 -30.65 16.10 15.34
CA PHE A 524 -30.93 15.24 16.49
C PHE A 524 -32.34 14.64 16.44
N GLY A 525 -33.34 15.38 15.96
CA GLY A 525 -34.69 14.85 15.74
C GLY A 525 -34.71 13.68 14.75
N CYS A 526 -34.00 13.79 13.63
CA CYS A 526 -33.83 12.69 12.67
C CYS A 526 -33.09 11.50 13.31
N LEU A 527 -32.09 11.73 14.15
CA LEU A 527 -31.39 10.65 14.86
C LEU A 527 -32.30 9.91 15.85
N VAL A 528 -33.25 10.59 16.50
CA VAL A 528 -34.30 9.91 17.30
C VAL A 528 -35.03 8.90 16.43
N ILE A 529 -35.47 9.30 15.25
CA ILE A 529 -36.19 8.43 14.31
C ILE A 529 -35.31 7.24 13.90
N VAL A 530 -34.04 7.48 13.55
CA VAL A 530 -33.08 6.43 13.14
C VAL A 530 -32.93 5.37 14.24
N TYR A 531 -32.69 5.79 15.48
CA TYR A 531 -32.47 4.86 16.59
C TYR A 531 -33.75 4.18 17.05
N LEU A 532 -34.92 4.83 16.96
CA LEU A 532 -36.21 4.17 17.18
C LEU A 532 -36.49 3.11 16.11
N LEU A 533 -36.23 3.41 14.83
CA LEU A 533 -36.33 2.43 13.75
C LEU A 533 -35.39 1.24 13.97
N ALA A 534 -34.14 1.50 14.38
CA ALA A 534 -33.18 0.44 14.70
C ALA A 534 -33.64 -0.42 15.88
N ALA A 535 -34.22 0.19 16.92
CA ALA A 535 -34.78 -0.53 18.07
C ALA A 535 -35.96 -1.42 17.67
N LEU A 536 -36.87 -0.92 16.82
CA LEU A 536 -38.06 -1.64 16.37
C LEU A 536 -37.74 -2.79 15.39
N LEU A 537 -36.80 -2.57 14.47
CA LEU A 537 -36.52 -3.52 13.38
C LEU A 537 -35.58 -4.65 13.77
N VAL A 538 -34.61 -4.40 14.67
CA VAL A 538 -33.56 -5.38 15.03
C VAL A 538 -33.65 -5.80 16.50
N GLY A 539 -34.37 -5.04 17.34
CA GLY A 539 -34.78 -5.47 18.68
C GLY A 539 -33.90 -5.10 19.88
N PRO A 540 -32.64 -4.62 19.80
CA PRO A 540 -31.89 -4.33 21.02
C PRO A 540 -32.34 -2.98 21.61
N LYS A 541 -32.80 -3.02 22.87
CA LYS A 541 -33.25 -1.84 23.62
C LYS A 541 -32.17 -0.78 23.83
N THR A 542 -30.90 -1.11 23.57
CA THR A 542 -29.78 -0.15 23.51
C THR A 542 -30.09 1.01 22.57
N PHE A 543 -30.71 0.77 21.41
CA PHE A 543 -31.02 1.88 20.50
C PHE A 543 -32.13 2.79 21.02
N ALA A 544 -33.09 2.25 21.78
CA ALA A 544 -34.10 3.08 22.46
C ALA A 544 -33.45 4.04 23.47
N SER A 545 -32.42 3.58 24.19
CA SER A 545 -31.67 4.46 25.10
C SER A 545 -30.93 5.58 24.38
N VAL A 546 -30.30 5.29 23.24
CA VAL A 546 -29.64 6.32 22.42
C VAL A 546 -30.66 7.29 21.82
N ALA A 547 -31.83 6.80 21.39
CA ALA A 547 -32.92 7.66 20.92
C ALA A 547 -33.38 8.66 21.99
N VAL A 548 -33.48 8.25 23.26
CA VAL A 548 -33.81 9.15 24.38
C VAL A 548 -32.75 10.24 24.56
N LEU A 549 -31.46 9.90 24.44
CA LEU A 549 -30.38 10.89 24.50
C LEU A 549 -30.43 11.86 23.32
N CYS A 550 -30.67 11.37 22.10
CA CYS A 550 -30.88 12.22 20.93
C CYS A 550 -32.10 13.13 21.10
N ALA A 551 -33.19 12.67 21.72
CA ALA A 551 -34.39 13.47 21.98
C ALA A 551 -34.11 14.59 22.99
N ALA A 552 -33.36 14.28 24.05
CA ALA A 552 -32.90 15.28 25.01
C ALA A 552 -32.04 16.35 24.32
N MET A 553 -31.10 15.95 23.45
CA MET A 553 -30.25 16.86 22.66
C MET A 553 -31.05 17.72 21.67
N CYS A 554 -32.03 17.12 21.00
CA CYS A 554 -32.96 17.81 20.11
C CYS A 554 -33.71 18.92 20.86
N PHE A 555 -34.27 18.60 22.03
CA PHE A 555 -35.01 19.56 22.86
C PHE A 555 -34.14 20.75 23.29
N TRP A 556 -32.88 20.51 23.64
CA TRP A 556 -31.94 21.58 23.99
C TRP A 556 -31.59 22.50 22.83
N LYS A 557 -31.27 21.91 21.67
CA LYS A 557 -30.99 22.70 20.48
C LYS A 557 -32.24 23.48 20.03
N LEU A 558 -33.44 22.92 20.22
CA LEU A 558 -34.70 23.64 19.97
C LEU A 558 -34.86 24.87 20.87
N GLN A 559 -34.54 24.76 22.17
CA GLN A 559 -34.56 25.89 23.09
C GLN A 559 -33.60 27.00 22.66
N GLY A 560 -32.38 26.62 22.25
CA GLY A 560 -31.40 27.57 21.72
C GLY A 560 -31.85 28.25 20.43
N ALA A 561 -32.43 27.50 19.49
CA ALA A 561 -32.88 28.03 18.19
C ALA A 561 -34.10 28.96 18.29
N THR A 562 -34.99 28.71 19.25
CA THR A 562 -36.22 29.51 19.47
C THR A 562 -36.01 30.70 20.41
N GLY A 563 -34.81 30.86 20.97
CA GLY A 563 -34.54 31.85 22.01
C GLY A 563 -35.22 31.54 23.36
N TRP A 564 -35.87 30.38 23.48
CA TRP A 564 -36.53 29.92 24.71
C TRP A 564 -35.54 29.21 25.65
N THR A 565 -34.46 29.88 26.03
CA THR A 565 -33.46 29.33 26.98
C THR A 565 -34.03 29.31 28.40
N ARG A 566 -34.80 28.27 28.73
CA ARG A 566 -35.39 28.08 30.07
C ARG A 566 -34.50 27.32 31.04
N ILE A 567 -33.41 26.71 30.59
CA ILE A 567 -32.50 25.91 31.42
C ILE A 567 -31.09 26.40 31.13
N SER A 568 -30.29 26.68 32.17
CA SER A 568 -28.91 27.11 31.94
C SER A 568 -28.02 25.92 31.55
N THR A 569 -27.01 26.21 30.72
CA THR A 569 -26.07 25.24 30.15
C THR A 569 -25.47 24.22 31.14
N PRO A 570 -25.00 24.59 32.36
CA PRO A 570 -24.41 23.61 33.29
C PRO A 570 -25.42 22.57 33.80
N PHE A 571 -26.66 22.97 34.08
CA PHE A 571 -27.70 22.03 34.54
C PHE A 571 -28.11 21.06 33.44
N TYR A 572 -28.04 21.50 32.18
CA TYR A 572 -28.31 20.64 31.04
C TYR A 572 -27.22 19.58 30.82
N TYR A 573 -25.94 19.94 30.96
CA TYR A 573 -24.86 18.96 30.93
C TYR A 573 -24.96 17.95 32.08
N ALA A 574 -25.28 18.41 33.29
CA ALA A 574 -25.53 17.53 34.43
C ALA A 574 -26.68 16.56 34.13
N MET A 575 -27.79 17.04 33.57
CA MET A 575 -28.91 16.20 33.13
C MET A 575 -28.46 15.12 32.15
N LEU A 576 -27.69 15.45 31.11
CA LEU A 576 -27.21 14.47 30.13
C LEU A 576 -26.29 13.42 30.73
N ILE A 577 -25.40 13.80 31.64
CA ILE A 577 -24.47 12.89 32.32
C ILE A 577 -25.28 11.89 33.16
N PHE A 578 -26.22 12.37 33.96
CA PHE A 578 -27.02 11.49 34.81
C PHE A 578 -28.02 10.63 34.02
N LEU A 579 -28.58 11.17 32.93
CA LEU A 579 -29.47 10.44 32.02
C LEU A 579 -28.72 9.32 31.29
N SER A 580 -27.52 9.59 30.79
CA SER A 580 -26.68 8.58 30.13
C SER A 580 -26.26 7.47 31.09
N ALA A 581 -25.88 7.82 32.33
CA ALA A 581 -25.57 6.83 33.38
C ALA A 581 -26.78 5.95 33.74
N GLY A 582 -27.97 6.56 33.89
CA GLY A 582 -29.21 5.83 34.19
C GLY A 582 -29.64 4.89 33.07
N LEU A 583 -29.51 5.35 31.81
CA LEU A 583 -29.81 4.57 30.61
C LEU A 583 -28.83 3.43 30.36
N TRP A 584 -27.53 3.65 30.57
CA TRP A 584 -26.52 2.61 30.51
C TRP A 584 -26.78 1.51 31.55
N ALA A 585 -27.09 1.91 32.78
CA ALA A 585 -27.40 0.97 33.85
C ALA A 585 -28.69 0.18 33.59
N TRP A 586 -29.68 0.78 32.91
CA TRP A 586 -30.88 0.07 32.45
C TRP A 586 -30.54 -1.03 31.44
N VAL A 587 -29.77 -0.70 30.40
CA VAL A 587 -29.31 -1.65 29.39
C VAL A 587 -28.46 -2.77 30.02
N ALA A 588 -27.51 -2.41 30.88
CA ALA A 588 -26.60 -3.35 31.52
C ALA A 588 -27.34 -4.31 32.47
N HIS A 589 -28.33 -3.82 33.23
CA HIS A 589 -29.13 -4.63 34.14
C HIS A 589 -29.91 -5.75 33.41
N GLU A 590 -30.35 -5.53 32.17
CA GLU A 590 -31.02 -6.58 31.39
C GLU A 590 -30.08 -7.69 30.93
N ARG A 591 -28.79 -7.39 30.71
CA ARG A 591 -27.78 -8.38 30.34
C ARG A 591 -27.22 -9.12 31.54
N GLN A 592 -27.09 -8.43 32.68
CA GLN A 592 -26.59 -8.97 33.94
C GLN A 592 -27.37 -8.36 35.10
N PRO A 593 -28.30 -9.11 35.74
CA PRO A 593 -29.15 -8.57 36.79
C PRO A 593 -28.39 -8.38 38.10
N ALA A 594 -27.63 -7.28 38.21
CA ALA A 594 -26.96 -6.87 39.44
C ALA A 594 -27.77 -5.81 40.19
N ARG A 595 -27.89 -5.95 41.52
CA ARG A 595 -28.56 -4.95 42.39
C ARG A 595 -27.94 -3.56 42.24
N VAL A 596 -26.61 -3.50 42.06
CA VAL A 596 -25.86 -2.26 41.83
C VAL A 596 -26.35 -1.52 40.59
N LEU A 597 -26.60 -2.22 39.47
CA LEU A 597 -27.08 -1.60 38.23
C LEU A 597 -28.51 -1.07 38.37
N ARG A 598 -29.35 -1.72 39.19
CA ARG A 598 -30.69 -1.22 39.49
C ARG A 598 -30.65 0.10 40.28
N VAL A 599 -29.74 0.22 41.25
CA VAL A 599 -29.54 1.44 42.02
C VAL A 599 -29.01 2.56 41.10
N ILE A 600 -27.98 2.28 40.30
CA ILE A 600 -27.41 3.27 39.36
C ILE A 600 -28.47 3.77 38.37
N ARG A 601 -29.35 2.87 37.87
CA ARG A 601 -30.47 3.25 36.99
C ARG A 601 -31.37 4.30 37.63
N TRP A 602 -31.87 4.03 38.84
CA TRP A 602 -32.82 4.93 39.51
C TRP A 602 -32.16 6.22 39.98
N VAL A 603 -30.93 6.13 40.51
CA VAL A 603 -30.15 7.30 40.93
C VAL A 603 -29.84 8.20 39.73
N GLY A 604 -29.41 7.65 38.60
CA GLY A 604 -29.15 8.42 37.38
C GLY A 604 -30.39 9.13 36.85
N ILE A 605 -31.54 8.45 36.79
CA ILE A 605 -32.80 9.07 36.34
C ILE A 605 -33.26 10.16 37.31
N ALA A 606 -33.15 9.93 38.63
CA ALA A 606 -33.54 10.90 39.65
C ALA A 606 -32.66 12.16 39.62
N LEU A 607 -31.34 12.00 39.47
CA LEU A 607 -30.40 13.12 39.36
C LEU A 607 -30.57 13.90 38.06
N ALA A 608 -30.91 13.23 36.95
CA ALA A 608 -31.26 13.90 35.70
C ALA A 608 -32.52 14.77 35.86
N ALA A 609 -33.58 14.23 36.49
CA ALA A 609 -34.80 14.97 36.77
C ALA A 609 -34.54 16.16 37.72
N ALA A 610 -33.76 15.96 38.78
CA ALA A 610 -33.36 17.01 39.71
C ALA A 610 -32.58 18.14 39.01
N SER A 611 -31.70 17.81 38.06
CA SER A 611 -30.94 18.79 37.27
C SER A 611 -31.86 19.67 36.42
N ILE A 612 -32.92 19.10 35.82
CA ILE A 612 -33.93 19.86 35.07
C ILE A 612 -34.67 20.84 35.99
N VAL A 613 -35.13 20.37 37.16
CA VAL A 613 -35.86 21.21 38.12
C VAL A 613 -34.97 22.35 38.63
N ALA A 614 -33.73 22.06 38.98
CA ALA A 614 -32.76 23.06 39.42
C ALA A 614 -32.48 24.11 38.33
N GLY A 615 -32.33 23.68 37.07
CA GLY A 615 -32.13 24.60 35.95
C GLY A 615 -33.33 25.49 35.64
N LEU A 616 -34.55 24.96 35.77
CA LEU A 616 -35.78 25.76 35.64
C LEU A 616 -35.97 26.75 36.80
N ALA A 617 -35.58 26.37 38.02
CA ALA A 617 -35.63 27.27 39.17
C ALA A 617 -34.60 28.40 39.04
N ALA A 618 -33.38 28.08 38.62
CA ALA A 618 -32.31 29.05 38.40
C ALA A 618 -32.67 30.07 37.30
N SER A 619 -33.31 29.64 36.19
CA SER A 619 -33.69 30.56 35.11
C SER A 619 -34.88 31.47 35.44
N ARG A 620 -35.75 31.06 36.37
CA ARG A 620 -36.79 31.93 36.93
C ARG A 620 -36.19 32.97 37.87
N TRP A 621 -35.22 32.56 38.69
CA TRP A 621 -34.52 33.46 39.59
C TRP A 621 -33.75 34.54 38.81
N ASP A 622 -33.02 34.15 37.77
CA ASP A 622 -32.25 35.09 36.94
C ASP A 622 -33.16 36.12 36.25
N ARG A 623 -34.30 35.68 35.67
CA ARG A 623 -35.29 36.61 35.10
C ARG A 623 -35.90 37.55 36.14
N GLY A 624 -36.30 37.03 37.30
CA GLY A 624 -36.85 37.86 38.38
C GLY A 624 -35.83 38.86 38.94
N PHE A 625 -34.54 38.50 38.95
CA PHE A 625 -33.45 39.40 39.35
C PHE A 625 -33.25 40.54 38.34
N TRP A 626 -33.26 40.26 37.04
CA TRP A 626 -33.13 41.29 36.01
C TRP A 626 -34.37 42.19 35.89
N GLU A 627 -35.58 41.63 36.04
CA GLU A 627 -36.81 42.42 36.13
C GLU A 627 -36.78 43.33 37.36
N TYR A 628 -36.38 42.81 38.53
CA TYR A 628 -36.20 43.61 39.75
C TYR A 628 -35.15 44.70 39.59
N MET A 629 -33.99 44.41 38.99
CA MET A 629 -32.94 45.40 38.71
C MET A 629 -33.39 46.45 37.69
N GLY A 630 -34.17 46.06 36.66
CA GLY A 630 -34.76 46.97 35.69
C GLY A 630 -35.73 47.96 36.35
N ASP A 631 -36.65 47.45 37.17
CA ASP A 631 -37.60 48.28 37.93
C ASP A 631 -36.89 49.20 38.94
N THR A 632 -35.80 48.73 39.55
CA THR A 632 -34.99 49.53 40.48
C THR A 632 -34.25 50.66 39.75
N LEU A 633 -33.77 50.41 38.53
CA LEU A 633 -33.10 51.41 37.68
C LEU A 633 -34.08 52.40 37.02
N GLU A 634 -35.34 52.03 36.83
CA GLU A 634 -36.39 52.93 36.31
C GLU A 634 -37.08 53.78 37.38
N SER A 635 -36.77 53.54 38.66
CA SER A 635 -37.30 54.31 39.78
C SER A 635 -36.96 55.82 39.66
N PRO A 636 -37.88 56.73 40.03
CA PRO A 636 -37.73 58.17 39.78
C PRO A 636 -36.48 58.83 40.38
N GLY A 637 -35.84 58.20 41.38
CA GLY A 637 -34.62 58.71 42.02
C GLY A 637 -33.32 58.52 41.22
N LEU A 638 -33.29 57.63 40.22
CA LEU A 638 -32.08 57.31 39.44
C LEU A 638 -32.09 57.87 38.01
N ARG A 639 -33.22 58.41 37.52
CA ARG A 639 -33.28 59.12 36.22
C ARG A 639 -32.45 60.40 36.20
N GLY A 640 -32.13 60.99 37.36
CA GLY A 640 -31.29 62.19 37.49
C GLY A 640 -29.81 61.98 37.21
N LEU A 641 -29.32 60.74 37.08
CA LEU A 641 -27.90 60.44 36.84
C LEU A 641 -27.60 59.97 35.40
N LYS A 642 -28.61 59.87 34.53
CA LYS A 642 -28.45 59.52 33.10
C LYS A 642 -28.42 60.74 32.17
N GLY A 643 -28.35 61.94 32.73
CA GLY A 643 -28.38 63.21 31.99
C GLY A 643 -27.03 63.75 31.51
N ASP A 644 -25.88 63.26 32.00
CA ASP A 644 -24.56 63.85 31.70
C ASP A 644 -23.46 62.80 31.40
N ALA A 645 -23.68 61.93 30.40
CA ALA A 645 -22.62 61.15 29.76
C ALA A 645 -22.92 60.84 28.30
#